data_AF-A0A1C4Z1F4-F1
#
_entry.id   AF-A0A1C4Z1F4-F1
#
_cell.length_a   1.000
_cell.length_b   1.000
_cell.length_c   1.000
_cell.angle_alpha   90.00
_cell.angle_beta   90.00
_cell.angle_gamma   90.00
#
_symmetry.space_group_name_H-M   'P 1'
#
loop_
_entity.id
_entity.type
_entity.pdbx_description
1 polymer ?
#
loop_
_entity_poly.entity_id
_entity_poly.type
_entity_poly.pdbx_seq_one_letter_code
_entity_poly.pdbx_strand_id
1 'polypeptide(L)'
;MISIARVPRGAPRRRGRLSLLGAAVVAAVVGVALAAVAPSPASAATVDTNAWYVLVNRNSGKALDVYNLATNDGARITQWTRNNGNQQQWQFVDSGGGYYRLKSRLSSKVLDVYQRSTANGAAVVQWSDNNGTNQQFRLADSDGGYVRLINRNSNRVMEVQGASTADGGNIVQYDDWNGTNQQWQLVRVDGGTDPTTPPPTTPPPSNGTFSNPAIWQDFADVDIIRVDNVYYLTSSTMHYSPGAPVLRSYDLVNWEFAGHAVPRLDFGSKYDMSGGNAYVDGIWASTLNYRPSNRQYYWAGCIDFAQTHIYTASAVDSTWSKHATIPNCYYDAGLLFDDNDTPYIAYGNGTISVAQLSADGKSQVRAQQVYQTPSSIGTLEGARFYKRNGAYYIWLTRPANGQYVLKSTNGPFGPYEQRQVLLDLPGPISGGGVPHQGGLVQTQNGDWYYMSFVDAYPGGRMPALAPITWTGDGWPVLQTVNGRWGNTYPKPNLPAPPRAVKPLTGTDTFAGTTLGPQWEWNHNPDNSKWSVNNGLNLQTATVTGDLYKARNTLTHRIQGPTSTATIELDYSTMRDGDRTGLAVLRNSSAWIGIRRDNGSTRLVMQNGLTMDGSWNTTSTGSEVASTSVSGGRIWLRANADIRPGSGRQARFSYSTDGVNFTSFGNALTLANNWQFFMGYRFAVFNHATQALGGAVTVRRFDLTTP
;
A
#
# COMPACT_ATOMS: atom_id res chain seq x y z
N MET A 1 55.64 -3.18 31.41
CA MET A 1 56.97 -2.93 30.80
C MET A 1 57.60 -4.29 30.55
N ILE A 2 57.36 -4.88 29.37
CA ILE A 2 58.09 -4.74 28.09
C ILE A 2 59.35 -5.61 28.08
N SER A 3 59.27 -6.68 27.29
CA SER A 3 60.31 -7.20 26.40
C SER A 3 59.59 -8.26 25.52
N ILE A 4 59.81 -8.50 24.22
CA ILE A 4 61.02 -8.54 23.40
C ILE A 4 60.63 -8.34 21.92
N ALA A 5 61.58 -7.84 21.13
CA ALA A 5 61.49 -7.53 19.70
C ALA A 5 61.67 -8.73 18.74
N ARG A 6 61.24 -8.46 17.50
CA ARG A 6 61.18 -9.25 16.26
C ARG A 6 62.56 -9.56 15.63
N VAL A 7 62.77 -10.76 15.03
CA VAL A 7 62.76 -11.16 13.57
C VAL A 7 63.94 -10.55 12.79
N PRO A 8 64.66 -11.19 11.82
CA PRO A 8 64.16 -11.97 10.64
C PRO A 8 65.08 -13.15 10.22
N ARG A 9 64.92 -13.92 9.13
CA ARG A 9 63.94 -14.22 8.04
C ARG A 9 64.53 -15.46 7.32
N GLY A 10 63.69 -16.18 6.57
CA GLY A 10 64.13 -16.82 5.32
C GLY A 10 64.07 -18.34 5.29
N ALA A 11 62.92 -18.84 4.81
CA ALA A 11 62.63 -20.22 4.38
C ALA A 11 63.56 -20.67 3.21
N PRO A 12 63.59 -21.94 2.71
CA PRO A 12 62.40 -22.80 2.52
C PRO A 12 62.55 -24.36 2.50
N ARG A 13 61.37 -25.03 2.58
CA ARG A 13 60.94 -26.28 1.89
C ARG A 13 61.83 -27.54 2.00
N ARG A 14 61.35 -28.76 2.32
CA ARG A 14 60.23 -29.52 1.71
C ARG A 14 60.08 -30.91 2.40
N ARG A 15 58.83 -31.39 2.50
CA ARG A 15 58.30 -32.78 2.33
C ARG A 15 58.65 -33.95 3.29
N GLY A 16 57.56 -34.65 3.67
CA GLY A 16 57.46 -36.09 3.94
C GLY A 16 57.35 -36.43 5.44
N ARG A 17 56.64 -37.47 5.91
CA ARG A 17 55.78 -38.52 5.34
C ARG A 17 55.33 -39.39 6.56
N LEU A 18 54.18 -40.08 6.49
CA LEU A 18 53.81 -41.32 7.24
C LEU A 18 53.50 -41.15 8.77
N SER A 19 52.58 -41.88 9.43
CA SER A 19 51.86 -43.13 9.12
C SER A 19 50.89 -43.56 10.25
N LEU A 20 49.84 -44.34 9.86
CA LEU A 20 49.21 -45.51 10.54
C LEU A 20 48.26 -45.24 11.74
N LEU A 21 47.12 -45.93 11.97
CA LEU A 21 46.70 -47.33 11.79
C LEU A 21 45.15 -47.48 11.85
N GLY A 22 44.59 -48.58 11.30
CA GLY A 22 43.31 -49.18 11.76
C GLY A 22 42.50 -49.95 10.69
N ALA A 23 42.65 -51.27 10.63
CA ALA A 23 41.95 -52.25 9.76
C ALA A 23 40.58 -52.69 10.36
N ALA A 24 39.64 -53.44 9.74
CA ALA A 24 39.68 -54.40 8.63
C ALA A 24 38.24 -54.85 8.19
N VAL A 25 38.15 -55.60 7.07
CA VAL A 25 37.18 -56.69 6.69
C VAL A 25 35.77 -56.24 6.19
N VAL A 26 35.18 -56.65 5.03
CA VAL A 26 35.42 -57.71 4.02
C VAL A 26 34.75 -57.39 2.65
N ALA A 27 35.25 -58.07 1.63
CA ALA A 27 35.06 -58.03 0.17
C ALA A 27 33.63 -58.04 -0.43
N ALA A 28 33.48 -57.42 -1.62
CA ALA A 28 33.26 -58.14 -2.89
C ALA A 28 33.23 -57.21 -4.12
N VAL A 29 33.80 -57.72 -5.20
CA VAL A 29 34.02 -57.22 -6.56
C VAL A 29 32.80 -56.52 -7.20
N VAL A 30 32.99 -55.29 -7.73
CA VAL A 30 32.07 -54.65 -8.67
C VAL A 30 32.67 -54.74 -10.08
N GLY A 31 32.04 -55.56 -10.92
CA GLY A 31 32.24 -55.54 -12.36
C GLY A 31 31.65 -54.27 -12.96
N VAL A 32 32.43 -53.62 -13.82
CA VAL A 32 32.02 -52.44 -14.59
C VAL A 32 30.98 -52.87 -15.62
N ALA A 33 29.73 -52.45 -15.41
CA ALA A 33 28.74 -52.30 -16.47
C ALA A 33 28.48 -50.81 -16.66
N LEU A 34 29.01 -50.26 -17.76
CA LEU A 34 28.65 -48.94 -18.27
C LEU A 34 27.20 -49.01 -18.78
N ALA A 35 26.23 -48.80 -17.89
CA ALA A 35 24.88 -48.45 -18.29
C ALA A 35 24.88 -46.97 -18.68
N ALA A 36 24.63 -46.67 -19.95
CA ALA A 36 24.30 -45.33 -20.40
C ALA A 36 23.10 -44.83 -19.57
N VAL A 37 23.33 -43.81 -18.73
CA VAL A 37 22.25 -43.09 -18.05
C VAL A 37 21.50 -42.32 -19.14
N ALA A 38 20.38 -42.87 -19.61
CA ALA A 38 19.43 -42.10 -20.36
C ALA A 38 18.93 -40.95 -19.47
N PRO A 39 18.93 -39.68 -19.93
CA PRO A 39 18.41 -38.59 -19.13
C PRO A 39 16.93 -38.86 -18.83
N SER A 40 16.54 -38.74 -17.56
CA SER A 40 15.14 -38.73 -17.16
C SER A 40 14.41 -37.63 -17.93
N PRO A 41 13.21 -37.87 -18.51
CA PRO A 41 12.48 -36.82 -19.16
C PRO A 41 12.12 -35.75 -18.12
N ALA A 42 12.56 -34.52 -18.36
CA ALA A 42 12.13 -33.36 -17.60
C ALA A 42 10.60 -33.30 -17.64
N SER A 43 9.98 -33.16 -16.46
CA SER A 43 8.55 -32.88 -16.35
C SER A 43 8.30 -31.55 -17.05
N ALA A 44 7.65 -31.56 -18.21
CA ALA A 44 7.28 -30.34 -18.90
C ALA A 44 6.24 -29.57 -18.08
N ALA A 45 6.34 -28.23 -18.05
CA ALA A 45 5.24 -27.39 -17.58
C ALA A 45 3.90 -27.83 -18.17
N THR A 46 2.92 -28.10 -17.30
CA THR A 46 1.55 -28.42 -17.72
C THR A 46 0.82 -27.14 -18.13
N VAL A 47 0.19 -27.16 -19.31
CA VAL A 47 -0.62 -26.05 -19.83
C VAL A 47 -2.09 -26.43 -19.85
N ASP A 48 -2.95 -25.47 -19.52
CA ASP A 48 -4.41 -25.62 -19.64
C ASP A 48 -4.80 -25.39 -21.10
N THR A 49 -5.12 -26.48 -21.81
CA THR A 49 -5.49 -26.42 -23.23
C THR A 49 -6.83 -25.73 -23.50
N ASN A 50 -7.63 -25.46 -22.46
CA ASN A 50 -8.88 -24.69 -22.57
C ASN A 50 -8.65 -23.18 -22.38
N ALA A 51 -7.43 -22.77 -22.01
CA ALA A 51 -7.12 -21.38 -21.73
C ALA A 51 -6.41 -20.68 -22.90
N TRP A 52 -6.57 -19.36 -22.94
CA TRP A 52 -5.79 -18.49 -23.83
C TRP A 52 -4.58 -17.95 -23.07
N TYR A 53 -3.46 -17.76 -23.77
CA TYR A 53 -2.21 -17.27 -23.18
C TYR A 53 -1.59 -16.15 -24.01
N VAL A 54 -0.99 -15.17 -23.34
CA VAL A 54 -0.01 -14.26 -23.92
C VAL A 54 1.37 -14.80 -23.59
N LEU A 55 2.21 -15.02 -24.61
CA LEU A 55 3.59 -15.45 -24.43
C LEU A 55 4.50 -14.22 -24.33
N VAL A 56 5.07 -13.95 -23.16
CA VAL A 56 5.92 -12.78 -22.92
C VAL A 56 7.39 -13.16 -22.91
N ASN A 57 8.20 -12.56 -23.77
CA ASN A 57 9.63 -12.85 -23.83
C ASN A 57 10.38 -12.30 -22.61
N ARG A 58 11.25 -13.11 -21.99
CA ARG A 58 12.01 -12.70 -20.80
C ARG A 58 12.98 -11.55 -21.06
N ASN A 59 13.62 -11.52 -22.23
CA ASN A 59 14.63 -10.52 -22.55
C ASN A 59 14.04 -9.12 -22.78
N SER A 60 12.90 -9.05 -23.46
CA SER A 60 12.30 -7.76 -23.87
C SER A 60 11.08 -7.34 -23.06
N GLY A 61 10.42 -8.27 -22.35
CA GLY A 61 9.13 -8.05 -21.70
C GLY A 61 7.96 -7.89 -22.69
N LYS A 62 8.17 -8.15 -23.99
CA LYS A 62 7.17 -7.99 -25.06
C LYS A 62 6.44 -9.30 -25.35
N ALA A 63 5.25 -9.20 -25.94
CA ALA A 63 4.37 -10.32 -26.22
C ALA A 63 4.58 -10.89 -27.62
N LEU A 64 4.41 -12.20 -27.78
CA LEU A 64 4.30 -12.89 -29.06
C LEU A 64 3.05 -12.41 -29.80
N ASP A 65 3.23 -11.86 -31.00
CA ASP A 65 2.23 -11.06 -31.70
C ASP A 65 2.17 -11.43 -33.19
N VAL A 66 0.95 -11.56 -33.71
CA VAL A 66 0.70 -11.66 -35.16
C VAL A 66 0.83 -10.27 -35.79
N TYR A 67 1.91 -10.08 -36.56
CA TYR A 67 2.26 -8.78 -37.12
C TYR A 67 1.13 -8.20 -38.00
N ASN A 68 0.82 -6.93 -37.76
CA ASN A 68 -0.16 -6.15 -38.52
C ASN A 68 -1.55 -6.78 -38.59
N LEU A 69 -1.96 -7.56 -37.57
CA LEU A 69 -3.26 -8.22 -37.49
C LEU A 69 -3.55 -9.14 -38.70
N ALA A 70 -2.51 -9.62 -39.38
CA ALA A 70 -2.66 -10.43 -40.58
C ALA A 70 -3.33 -11.78 -40.28
N THR A 71 -4.13 -12.30 -41.22
CA THR A 71 -4.86 -13.56 -41.04
C THR A 71 -4.56 -14.59 -42.13
N ASN A 72 -3.71 -14.28 -43.11
CA ASN A 72 -3.30 -15.19 -44.18
C ASN A 72 -2.23 -16.20 -43.72
N ASP A 73 -2.07 -17.29 -44.47
CA ASP A 73 -0.95 -18.22 -44.30
C ASP A 73 0.39 -17.53 -44.60
N GLY A 74 1.41 -17.87 -43.81
CA GLY A 74 2.74 -17.27 -43.90
C GLY A 74 2.85 -15.90 -43.25
N ALA A 75 1.79 -15.40 -42.60
CA ALA A 75 1.86 -14.14 -41.88
C ALA A 75 2.89 -14.22 -40.74
N ARG A 76 3.69 -13.16 -40.65
CA ARG A 76 4.86 -13.07 -39.78
C ARG A 76 4.46 -13.02 -38.30
N ILE A 77 5.16 -13.78 -37.47
CA ILE A 77 5.09 -13.67 -36.02
C ILE A 77 6.24 -12.78 -35.53
N THR A 78 5.90 -11.83 -34.68
CA THR A 78 6.84 -10.86 -34.11
C THR A 78 6.69 -10.81 -32.59
N GLN A 79 7.56 -10.04 -31.93
CA GLN A 79 7.23 -9.49 -30.62
C GLN A 79 6.67 -8.07 -30.76
N TRP A 80 5.76 -7.70 -29.87
CA TRP A 80 5.24 -6.34 -29.77
C TRP A 80 4.93 -5.96 -28.32
N THR A 81 4.87 -4.66 -28.03
CA THR A 81 4.39 -4.12 -26.77
C THR A 81 3.05 -4.77 -26.39
N ARG A 82 3.00 -5.33 -25.19
CA ARG A 82 1.85 -6.11 -24.73
C ARG A 82 0.61 -5.24 -24.61
N ASN A 83 -0.45 -5.60 -25.32
CA ASN A 83 -1.76 -4.95 -25.30
C ASN A 83 -2.91 -5.94 -25.02
N ASN A 84 -2.61 -7.24 -24.88
CA ASN A 84 -3.59 -8.31 -24.67
C ASN A 84 -4.67 -8.41 -25.77
N GLY A 85 -4.46 -7.82 -26.95
CA GLY A 85 -5.37 -7.98 -28.09
C GLY A 85 -5.36 -9.41 -28.62
N ASN A 86 -6.39 -9.78 -29.40
CA ASN A 86 -6.55 -11.15 -29.94
C ASN A 86 -5.33 -11.66 -30.71
N GLN A 87 -4.55 -10.76 -31.33
CA GLN A 87 -3.32 -11.09 -32.05
C GLN A 87 -2.16 -11.54 -31.15
N GLN A 88 -2.25 -11.29 -29.84
CA GLN A 88 -1.25 -11.68 -28.84
C GLN A 88 -1.67 -12.90 -28.01
N GLN A 89 -2.82 -13.50 -28.33
CA GLN A 89 -3.42 -14.57 -27.55
C GLN A 89 -3.35 -15.91 -28.29
N TRP A 90 -2.88 -16.93 -27.57
CA TRP A 90 -2.54 -18.24 -28.10
C TRP A 90 -3.11 -19.32 -27.20
N GLN A 91 -3.86 -20.26 -27.76
CA GLN A 91 -4.36 -21.44 -27.08
C GLN A 91 -3.44 -22.63 -27.39
N PHE A 92 -3.07 -23.40 -26.38
CA PHE A 92 -2.36 -24.66 -26.59
C PHE A 92 -3.35 -25.75 -26.99
N VAL A 93 -3.13 -26.38 -28.15
CA VAL A 93 -3.94 -27.50 -28.65
C VAL A 93 -3.08 -28.74 -28.62
N ASP A 94 -3.50 -29.77 -27.88
CA ASP A 94 -2.76 -31.02 -27.74
C ASP A 94 -2.56 -31.71 -29.11
N SER A 95 -1.35 -32.24 -29.32
CA SER A 95 -0.93 -33.03 -30.48
C SER A 95 -0.36 -34.40 -30.06
N GLY A 96 -0.47 -34.76 -28.77
CA GLY A 96 -0.03 -36.03 -28.21
C GLY A 96 1.47 -36.10 -27.91
N GLY A 97 1.84 -36.92 -26.93
CA GLY A 97 3.25 -37.14 -26.56
C GLY A 97 3.95 -35.93 -25.96
N GLY A 98 3.20 -35.00 -25.35
CA GLY A 98 3.73 -33.78 -24.72
C GLY A 98 4.00 -32.63 -25.69
N TYR A 99 3.48 -32.72 -26.93
CA TYR A 99 3.58 -31.67 -27.94
C TYR A 99 2.24 -30.96 -28.14
N TYR A 100 2.31 -29.67 -28.44
CA TYR A 100 1.18 -28.78 -28.64
C TYR A 100 1.34 -27.98 -29.93
N ARG A 101 0.22 -27.65 -30.56
CA ARG A 101 0.13 -26.51 -31.49
C ARG A 101 -0.30 -25.27 -30.71
N LEU A 102 0.19 -24.10 -31.10
CA LEU A 102 -0.23 -22.83 -30.52
C LEU A 102 -1.16 -22.11 -31.48
N LYS A 103 -2.46 -22.14 -31.18
CA LYS A 103 -3.54 -21.59 -32.00
C LYS A 103 -3.77 -20.11 -31.68
N SER A 104 -3.74 -19.24 -32.67
CA SER A 104 -4.03 -17.81 -32.51
C SER A 104 -5.51 -17.55 -32.25
N ARG A 105 -5.84 -16.67 -31.29
CA ARG A 105 -7.22 -16.20 -31.04
C ARG A 105 -7.74 -15.34 -32.18
N LEU A 106 -6.84 -14.65 -32.89
CA LEU A 106 -7.19 -13.77 -34.00
C LEU A 106 -7.67 -14.55 -35.24
N SER A 107 -6.94 -15.58 -35.65
CA SER A 107 -7.10 -16.22 -36.96
C SER A 107 -7.49 -17.69 -36.91
N SER A 108 -7.47 -18.32 -35.73
CA SER A 108 -7.58 -19.78 -35.55
C SER A 108 -6.50 -20.62 -36.23
N LYS A 109 -5.46 -20.01 -36.82
CA LYS A 109 -4.27 -20.67 -37.36
C LYS A 109 -3.24 -20.97 -36.25
N VAL A 110 -2.24 -21.79 -36.56
CA VAL A 110 -1.24 -22.22 -35.57
C VAL A 110 0.16 -21.70 -35.92
N LEU A 111 1.05 -21.63 -34.91
CA LEU A 111 2.47 -21.40 -35.15
C LEU A 111 3.07 -22.51 -36.03
N ASP A 112 3.89 -22.11 -36.99
CA ASP A 112 4.49 -22.97 -38.00
C ASP A 112 5.95 -22.54 -38.24
N VAL A 113 6.89 -23.49 -38.16
CA VAL A 113 8.25 -23.27 -38.67
C VAL A 113 8.22 -23.36 -40.19
N TYR A 114 8.42 -22.21 -40.83
CA TYR A 114 8.19 -22.03 -42.26
C TYR A 114 8.95 -23.06 -43.12
N GLN A 115 8.24 -23.63 -44.10
CA GLN A 115 8.73 -24.68 -45.01
C GLN A 115 9.32 -25.92 -44.31
N ARG A 116 8.93 -26.20 -43.05
CA ARG A 116 9.48 -27.32 -42.26
C ARG A 116 11.00 -27.25 -42.12
N SER A 117 11.58 -26.05 -42.24
CA SER A 117 13.03 -25.88 -42.15
C SER A 117 13.54 -26.38 -40.80
N THR A 118 14.71 -27.00 -40.81
CA THR A 118 15.44 -27.34 -39.59
C THR A 118 16.57 -26.35 -39.33
N ALA A 119 16.83 -25.35 -40.17
CA ALA A 119 17.94 -24.43 -40.00
C ALA A 119 17.72 -23.42 -38.85
N ASN A 120 18.83 -22.97 -38.25
CA ASN A 120 18.86 -21.79 -37.38
C ASN A 120 18.41 -20.54 -38.14
N GLY A 121 17.62 -19.69 -37.49
CA GLY A 121 17.09 -18.47 -38.08
C GLY A 121 15.89 -18.68 -39.00
N ALA A 122 15.37 -19.91 -39.14
CA ALA A 122 14.13 -20.14 -39.88
C ALA A 122 12.96 -19.43 -39.17
N ALA A 123 12.17 -18.70 -39.96
CA ALA A 123 11.06 -17.89 -39.44
C ALA A 123 9.95 -18.76 -38.85
N VAL A 124 9.37 -18.30 -37.74
CA VAL A 124 8.10 -18.79 -37.22
C VAL A 124 6.99 -17.89 -37.78
N VAL A 125 6.02 -18.50 -38.45
CA VAL A 125 4.87 -17.84 -39.06
C VAL A 125 3.57 -18.43 -38.49
N GLN A 126 2.42 -17.87 -38.82
CA GLN A 126 1.16 -18.62 -38.70
C GLN A 126 0.84 -19.36 -40.00
N TRP A 127 0.19 -20.52 -39.87
CA TRP A 127 -0.29 -21.31 -41.01
C TRP A 127 -1.55 -22.09 -40.65
N SER A 128 -2.34 -22.45 -41.67
CA SER A 128 -3.45 -23.37 -41.58
C SER A 128 -3.04 -24.65 -40.84
N ASP A 129 -3.86 -25.03 -39.87
CA ASP A 129 -3.56 -26.16 -38.99
C ASP A 129 -3.67 -27.49 -39.75
N ASN A 130 -2.53 -28.14 -39.96
CA ASN A 130 -2.42 -29.46 -40.58
C ASN A 130 -1.78 -30.49 -39.63
N ASN A 131 -1.59 -30.10 -38.36
CA ASN A 131 -0.94 -30.90 -37.33
C ASN A 131 0.42 -31.50 -37.74
N GLY A 132 1.15 -30.85 -38.66
CA GLY A 132 2.49 -31.26 -39.07
C GLY A 132 3.50 -31.11 -37.94
N THR A 133 4.59 -31.89 -37.98
CA THR A 133 5.66 -31.85 -36.95
C THR A 133 6.32 -30.48 -36.82
N ASN A 134 6.33 -29.67 -37.88
CA ASN A 134 6.81 -28.29 -37.88
C ASN A 134 5.87 -27.30 -37.15
N GLN A 135 4.63 -27.69 -36.84
CA GLN A 135 3.64 -26.92 -36.08
C GLN A 135 3.55 -27.35 -34.61
N GLN A 136 4.33 -28.35 -34.21
CA GLN A 136 4.25 -28.98 -32.90
C GLN A 136 5.43 -28.55 -32.03
N PHE A 137 5.13 -28.06 -30.83
CA PHE A 137 6.11 -27.57 -29.87
C PHE A 137 5.89 -28.26 -28.52
N ARG A 138 6.97 -28.69 -27.88
CA ARG A 138 6.95 -29.09 -26.46
C ARG A 138 7.51 -27.97 -25.61
N LEU A 139 7.07 -27.93 -24.36
CA LEU A 139 7.58 -26.98 -23.37
C LEU A 139 8.77 -27.60 -22.62
N ALA A 140 9.82 -26.82 -22.46
CA ALA A 140 10.94 -27.15 -21.59
C ALA A 140 11.13 -26.02 -20.58
N ASP A 141 11.21 -26.37 -19.30
CA ASP A 141 11.32 -25.39 -18.22
C ASP A 141 12.66 -24.64 -18.27
N SER A 142 12.60 -23.40 -17.80
CA SER A 142 13.73 -22.52 -17.50
C SER A 142 13.48 -21.84 -16.15
N ASP A 143 14.54 -21.43 -15.45
CA ASP A 143 14.43 -20.87 -14.10
C ASP A 143 13.50 -19.65 -14.02
N GLY A 144 12.76 -19.54 -12.91
CA GLY A 144 11.90 -18.39 -12.63
C GLY A 144 10.53 -18.43 -13.31
N GLY A 145 10.03 -19.62 -13.67
CA GLY A 145 8.70 -19.81 -14.25
C GLY A 145 8.61 -19.48 -15.75
N TYR A 146 9.75 -19.45 -16.43
CA TYR A 146 9.83 -19.30 -17.88
C TYR A 146 9.92 -20.66 -18.55
N VAL A 147 9.52 -20.72 -19.82
CA VAL A 147 9.58 -21.92 -20.65
C VAL A 147 10.25 -21.61 -21.99
N ARG A 148 10.85 -22.63 -22.58
CA ARG A 148 11.28 -22.65 -23.98
C ARG A 148 10.30 -23.50 -24.78
N LEU A 149 10.01 -23.08 -26.01
CA LEU A 149 9.16 -23.84 -26.93
C LEU A 149 10.07 -24.57 -27.94
N ILE A 150 10.18 -25.89 -27.81
CA ILE A 150 11.03 -26.74 -28.65
C ILE A 150 10.19 -27.34 -29.77
N ASN A 151 10.54 -27.06 -31.01
CA ASN A 151 9.85 -27.61 -32.18
C ASN A 151 10.15 -29.11 -32.36
N ARG A 152 9.12 -29.92 -32.65
CA ARG A 152 9.23 -31.38 -32.81
C ARG A 152 10.06 -31.80 -34.03
N ASN A 153 10.01 -31.01 -35.11
CA ASN A 153 10.69 -31.35 -36.35
C ASN A 153 12.20 -31.09 -36.30
N SER A 154 12.62 -30.01 -35.63
CA SER A 154 14.02 -29.55 -35.64
C SER A 154 14.76 -29.73 -34.32
N ASN A 155 14.06 -29.98 -33.21
CA ASN A 155 14.57 -29.89 -31.84
C ASN A 155 15.17 -28.51 -31.47
N ARG A 156 14.86 -27.47 -32.24
CA ARG A 156 15.28 -26.08 -31.98
C ARG A 156 14.23 -25.32 -31.18
N VAL A 157 14.66 -24.27 -30.48
CA VAL A 157 13.79 -23.43 -29.64
C VAL A 157 13.33 -22.18 -30.36
N MET A 158 12.10 -21.75 -30.09
CA MET A 158 11.57 -20.47 -30.54
C MET A 158 12.20 -19.30 -29.78
N GLU A 159 12.74 -18.31 -30.49
CA GLU A 159 13.41 -17.15 -29.91
C GLU A 159 13.09 -15.84 -30.62
N VAL A 160 13.32 -14.73 -29.93
CA VAL A 160 13.41 -13.40 -30.56
C VAL A 160 14.76 -13.26 -31.25
N GLN A 161 14.74 -13.07 -32.57
CA GLN A 161 15.93 -13.01 -33.41
C GLN A 161 16.88 -11.89 -32.95
N GLY A 162 18.15 -12.26 -32.75
CA GLY A 162 19.19 -11.32 -32.32
C GLY A 162 18.96 -10.70 -30.95
N ALA A 163 18.13 -11.31 -30.10
CA ALA A 163 17.74 -10.78 -28.79
C ALA A 163 17.20 -9.33 -28.83
N SER A 164 16.53 -8.97 -29.92
CA SER A 164 15.92 -7.65 -30.09
C SER A 164 14.99 -7.31 -28.92
N THR A 165 14.96 -6.04 -28.52
CA THR A 165 14.01 -5.49 -27.55
C THR A 165 13.00 -4.53 -28.20
N ALA A 166 13.07 -4.35 -29.53
CA ALA A 166 12.17 -3.47 -30.27
C ALA A 166 10.86 -4.15 -30.66
N ASP A 167 9.81 -3.35 -30.84
CA ASP A 167 8.57 -3.78 -31.48
C ASP A 167 8.85 -4.20 -32.93
N GLY A 168 8.20 -5.28 -33.37
CA GLY A 168 8.45 -5.88 -34.67
C GLY A 168 9.71 -6.76 -34.72
N GLY A 169 10.36 -7.05 -33.58
CA GLY A 169 11.41 -8.07 -33.51
C GLY A 169 10.90 -9.42 -34.04
N ASN A 170 11.64 -10.04 -34.97
CA ASN A 170 11.20 -11.26 -35.65
C ASN A 170 11.31 -12.49 -34.74
N ILE A 171 10.41 -13.46 -34.90
CA ILE A 171 10.47 -14.74 -34.19
C ILE A 171 11.00 -15.83 -35.11
N VAL A 172 12.02 -16.54 -34.64
CA VAL A 172 12.72 -17.60 -35.39
C VAL A 172 12.91 -18.83 -34.51
N GLN A 173 13.32 -19.95 -35.09
CA GLN A 173 13.90 -21.06 -34.32
C GLN A 173 15.44 -20.98 -34.31
N TYR A 174 16.06 -21.43 -33.23
CA TYR A 174 17.52 -21.50 -33.10
C TYR A 174 17.94 -22.65 -32.17
N ASP A 175 19.23 -23.00 -32.17
CA ASP A 175 19.79 -23.94 -31.21
C ASP A 175 19.51 -23.49 -29.77
N ASP A 176 19.30 -24.46 -28.89
CA ASP A 176 18.97 -24.20 -27.49
C ASP A 176 20.22 -23.95 -26.67
N TRP A 177 20.39 -22.72 -26.22
CA TRP A 177 21.45 -22.30 -25.29
C TRP A 177 20.86 -21.67 -24.02
N ASN A 178 19.55 -21.87 -23.79
CA ASN A 178 18.78 -21.33 -22.68
C ASN A 178 18.92 -19.80 -22.54
N GLY A 179 19.07 -19.08 -23.65
CA GLY A 179 19.17 -17.62 -23.66
C GLY A 179 17.90 -16.92 -23.20
N THR A 180 17.99 -15.74 -22.60
CA THR A 180 16.82 -14.98 -22.13
C THR A 180 15.86 -14.63 -23.27
N ASN A 181 16.36 -14.48 -24.50
CA ASN A 181 15.54 -14.26 -25.70
C ASN A 181 14.81 -15.52 -26.20
N GLN A 182 15.17 -16.71 -25.68
CA GLN A 182 14.53 -18.00 -25.98
C GLN A 182 13.46 -18.38 -24.95
N GLN A 183 13.34 -17.59 -23.88
CA GLN A 183 12.52 -17.88 -22.71
C GLN A 183 11.24 -17.04 -22.74
N TRP A 184 10.12 -17.70 -22.51
CA TRP A 184 8.78 -17.15 -22.60
C TRP A 184 8.03 -17.39 -21.30
N GLN A 185 7.31 -16.38 -20.81
CA GLN A 185 6.35 -16.53 -19.74
C GLN A 185 4.98 -16.76 -20.36
N LEU A 186 4.27 -17.82 -19.96
CA LEU A 186 2.90 -18.09 -20.40
C LEU A 186 1.93 -17.36 -19.46
N VAL A 187 1.25 -16.32 -19.94
CA VAL A 187 0.32 -15.52 -19.12
C VAL A 187 -1.13 -15.79 -19.54
N ARG A 188 -1.90 -16.46 -18.68
CA ARG A 188 -3.29 -16.86 -18.95
C ARG A 188 -4.23 -15.65 -19.14
N VAL A 189 -5.22 -15.81 -20.03
CA VAL A 189 -6.32 -14.91 -20.37
C VAL A 189 -7.61 -15.76 -20.28
N ASP A 190 -8.65 -15.27 -19.58
CA ASP A 190 -10.02 -15.83 -19.40
C ASP A 190 -10.31 -16.39 -17.98
N GLY A 191 -11.49 -16.24 -17.37
CA GLY A 191 -12.81 -15.66 -17.73
C GLY A 191 -13.84 -16.05 -16.64
N GLY A 192 -14.75 -15.15 -16.24
CA GLY A 192 -15.63 -15.32 -15.06
C GLY A 192 -16.97 -16.03 -15.30
N THR A 193 -17.33 -16.94 -14.39
CA THR A 193 -18.67 -17.29 -13.81
C THR A 193 -18.44 -18.38 -12.73
N ASP A 194 -18.98 -18.22 -11.51
CA ASP A 194 -18.88 -19.14 -10.35
C ASP A 194 -20.23 -19.92 -10.15
N PRO A 195 -20.42 -20.97 -9.30
CA PRO A 195 -19.50 -21.77 -8.46
C PRO A 195 -19.71 -23.32 -8.47
N THR A 196 -18.64 -24.11 -8.24
CA THR A 196 -18.64 -25.37 -7.44
C THR A 196 -17.19 -25.76 -7.01
N THR A 197 -16.87 -25.74 -5.70
CA THR A 197 -15.62 -26.21 -5.04
C THR A 197 -15.66 -27.70 -4.61
N PRO A 198 -14.58 -28.38 -4.12
CA PRO A 198 -13.07 -28.30 -4.22
C PRO A 198 -12.40 -29.72 -4.43
N PRO A 199 -11.07 -30.08 -4.25
CA PRO A 199 -9.90 -29.42 -3.59
C PRO A 199 -8.51 -29.57 -4.34
N PRO A 200 -7.34 -29.37 -3.70
CA PRO A 200 -6.41 -28.24 -3.85
C PRO A 200 -5.16 -28.50 -4.72
N THR A 201 -4.76 -27.55 -5.56
CA THR A 201 -3.34 -27.36 -5.93
C THR A 201 -3.03 -25.88 -6.04
N THR A 202 -2.46 -25.36 -4.96
CA THR A 202 -1.83 -24.04 -4.84
C THR A 202 -0.88 -23.76 -6.02
N PRO A 203 -1.03 -22.64 -6.75
CA PRO A 203 0.10 -22.07 -7.48
C PRO A 203 1.21 -21.75 -6.47
N PRO A 204 2.50 -21.91 -6.80
CA PRO A 204 3.55 -21.42 -5.91
C PRO A 204 3.36 -19.91 -5.72
N PRO A 205 3.53 -19.40 -4.49
CA PRO A 205 3.42 -17.97 -4.22
C PRO A 205 4.37 -17.21 -5.15
N SER A 206 4.03 -15.95 -5.47
CA SER A 206 5.08 -15.01 -5.89
C SER A 206 6.25 -15.18 -4.93
N ASN A 207 7.47 -15.43 -5.43
CA ASN A 207 8.67 -15.79 -4.64
C ASN A 207 9.18 -14.67 -3.72
N GLY A 208 8.30 -13.94 -3.04
CA GLY A 208 8.62 -12.87 -2.12
C GLY A 208 7.65 -12.83 -0.95
N THR A 209 8.16 -12.38 0.18
CA THR A 209 7.37 -12.00 1.34
C THR A 209 7.12 -10.49 1.30
N PHE A 210 6.13 -10.03 2.06
CA PHE A 210 6.04 -8.63 2.49
C PHE A 210 6.27 -8.55 3.99
N SER A 211 6.65 -7.37 4.47
CA SER A 211 6.87 -7.10 5.89
C SER A 211 5.73 -6.25 6.45
N ASN A 212 5.33 -6.54 7.68
CA ASN A 212 4.47 -5.67 8.46
C ASN A 212 5.30 -4.62 9.23
N PRO A 213 4.73 -3.42 9.51
CA PRO A 213 3.41 -2.98 9.05
C PRO A 213 3.37 -2.76 7.54
N ALA A 214 2.21 -3.00 6.92
CA ALA A 214 2.03 -2.77 5.49
C ALA A 214 2.20 -1.29 5.14
N ILE A 215 1.81 -0.40 6.06
CA ILE A 215 2.01 1.04 5.96
C ILE A 215 2.54 1.55 7.29
N TRP A 216 3.72 2.17 7.31
CA TRP A 216 4.29 2.77 8.52
C TRP A 216 4.05 4.29 8.57
N GLN A 217 2.79 4.67 8.45
CA GLN A 217 2.26 6.01 8.70
C GLN A 217 0.92 5.87 9.41
N ASP A 218 0.53 6.93 10.14
CA ASP A 218 -0.69 6.94 10.94
C ASP A 218 -1.96 6.93 10.07
N PHE A 219 -2.49 5.74 9.84
CA PHE A 219 -3.74 5.48 9.16
C PHE A 219 -4.57 4.57 10.05
N ALA A 220 -5.46 5.20 10.79
CA ALA A 220 -6.26 4.52 11.79
C ALA A 220 -7.69 4.26 11.32
N ASP A 221 -8.40 3.43 12.09
CA ASP A 221 -9.81 3.14 11.87
C ASP A 221 -10.11 2.72 10.43
N VAL A 222 -9.20 1.94 9.85
CA VAL A 222 -9.18 1.70 8.41
C VAL A 222 -10.44 0.96 7.95
N ASP A 223 -10.89 1.27 6.75
CA ASP A 223 -11.88 0.47 6.01
C ASP A 223 -11.32 0.19 4.62
N ILE A 224 -11.42 -1.05 4.17
CA ILE A 224 -10.76 -1.54 2.96
C ILE A 224 -11.77 -2.20 2.03
N ILE A 225 -11.75 -1.80 0.77
CA ILE A 225 -12.59 -2.39 -0.28
C ILE A 225 -11.75 -2.77 -1.49
N ARG A 226 -12.32 -3.65 -2.31
CA ARG A 226 -11.82 -3.93 -3.66
C ARG A 226 -12.88 -3.51 -4.68
N VAL A 227 -12.48 -2.78 -5.70
CA VAL A 227 -13.28 -2.54 -6.91
C VAL A 227 -12.46 -3.04 -8.08
N ASP A 228 -12.99 -4.03 -8.80
CA ASP A 228 -12.26 -4.77 -9.84
C ASP A 228 -10.90 -5.28 -9.32
N ASN A 229 -9.79 -4.86 -9.94
CA ASN A 229 -8.43 -5.28 -9.57
C ASN A 229 -7.68 -4.25 -8.71
N VAL A 230 -8.42 -3.34 -8.06
CA VAL A 230 -7.83 -2.25 -7.27
C VAL A 230 -8.38 -2.25 -5.85
N TYR A 231 -7.49 -2.05 -4.90
CA TYR A 231 -7.81 -1.97 -3.49
C TYR A 231 -7.77 -0.53 -3.02
N TYR A 232 -8.75 -0.15 -2.23
CA TYR A 232 -8.88 1.18 -1.65
C TYR A 232 -8.99 1.09 -0.15
N LEU A 233 -8.33 1.99 0.55
CA LEU A 233 -8.35 2.08 2.00
C LEU A 233 -8.67 3.51 2.42
N THR A 234 -9.63 3.71 3.32
CA THR A 234 -9.85 5.01 3.99
C THR A 234 -9.38 4.96 5.43
N SER A 235 -9.07 6.11 6.03
CA SER A 235 -8.75 6.23 7.46
C SER A 235 -9.51 7.37 8.13
N SER A 236 -9.52 7.40 9.46
CA SER A 236 -9.93 8.57 10.24
C SER A 236 -8.87 9.67 10.21
N THR A 237 -9.30 10.92 10.45
CA THR A 237 -8.44 12.12 10.44
C THR A 237 -8.83 13.18 11.47
N MET A 238 -9.89 12.95 12.25
CA MET A 238 -10.36 13.90 13.25
C MET A 238 -10.56 15.30 12.62
N HIS A 239 -9.78 16.28 13.05
CA HIS A 239 -9.85 17.69 12.65
C HIS A 239 -8.97 18.05 11.45
N TYR A 240 -8.20 17.10 10.90
CA TYR A 240 -7.37 17.38 9.73
C TYR A 240 -8.22 17.50 8.46
N SER A 241 -7.91 18.50 7.63
CA SER A 241 -8.67 18.89 6.44
C SER A 241 -7.77 19.00 5.20
N PRO A 242 -8.07 18.41 4.04
CA PRO A 242 -9.22 17.54 3.80
C PRO A 242 -9.17 16.28 4.69
N GLY A 243 -10.33 15.70 4.94
CA GLY A 243 -10.49 14.55 5.83
C GLY A 243 -10.71 13.25 5.07
N ALA A 244 -10.67 12.12 5.78
CA ALA A 244 -10.89 10.79 5.22
C ALA A 244 -10.02 10.50 3.97
N PRO A 245 -8.69 10.39 4.12
CA PRO A 245 -7.80 10.09 3.01
C PRO A 245 -8.16 8.74 2.43
N VAL A 246 -8.11 8.64 1.10
CA VAL A 246 -8.26 7.38 0.38
C VAL A 246 -6.91 7.01 -0.21
N LEU A 247 -6.43 5.82 0.13
CA LEU A 247 -5.24 5.20 -0.46
C LEU A 247 -5.64 4.20 -1.53
N ARG A 248 -4.73 3.95 -2.48
CA ARG A 248 -4.88 2.97 -3.56
C ARG A 248 -3.71 1.98 -3.55
N SER A 249 -4.02 0.71 -3.78
CA SER A 249 -3.06 -0.36 -3.98
C SER A 249 -3.53 -1.32 -5.08
N TYR A 250 -2.57 -2.01 -5.69
CA TYR A 250 -2.82 -3.08 -6.67
C TYR A 250 -2.40 -4.46 -6.13
N ASP A 251 -1.76 -4.51 -4.96
CA ASP A 251 -1.19 -5.73 -4.38
C ASP A 251 -1.37 -5.86 -2.86
N LEU A 252 -2.18 -4.99 -2.23
CA LEU A 252 -2.41 -4.84 -0.78
C LEU A 252 -1.20 -4.42 0.05
N VAL A 253 -0.01 -4.32 -0.54
CA VAL A 253 1.25 -4.09 0.17
C VAL A 253 1.81 -2.71 -0.13
N ASN A 254 1.80 -2.31 -1.40
CA ASN A 254 2.30 -1.01 -1.84
C ASN A 254 1.13 -0.05 -2.03
N TRP A 255 1.17 1.07 -1.32
CA TRP A 255 0.08 2.05 -1.26
C TRP A 255 0.54 3.43 -1.68
N GLU A 256 -0.35 4.17 -2.34
CA GLU A 256 -0.22 5.60 -2.62
C GLU A 256 -1.46 6.35 -2.14
N PHE A 257 -1.32 7.65 -1.89
CA PHE A 257 -2.46 8.53 -1.73
C PHE A 257 -3.22 8.67 -3.06
N ALA A 258 -4.53 8.43 -3.03
CA ALA A 258 -5.41 8.63 -4.18
C ALA A 258 -6.22 9.93 -4.07
N GLY A 259 -6.70 10.28 -2.88
CA GLY A 259 -7.54 11.46 -2.68
C GLY A 259 -8.08 11.55 -1.26
N HIS A 260 -9.16 12.30 -1.09
CA HIS A 260 -9.85 12.49 0.18
C HIS A 260 -11.36 12.49 -0.01
N ALA A 261 -12.06 11.71 0.81
CA ALA A 261 -13.51 11.59 0.70
C ALA A 261 -14.26 12.84 1.21
N VAL A 262 -13.63 13.60 2.11
CA VAL A 262 -14.17 14.84 2.68
C VAL A 262 -13.26 16.02 2.31
N PRO A 263 -13.54 16.75 1.22
CA PRO A 263 -12.66 17.83 0.75
C PRO A 263 -12.52 19.00 1.72
N ARG A 264 -13.52 19.22 2.58
CA ARG A 264 -13.57 20.26 3.60
C ARG A 264 -14.46 19.78 4.75
N LEU A 265 -14.05 20.06 5.99
CA LEU A 265 -14.80 19.71 7.19
C LEU A 265 -15.95 20.72 7.43
N ASP A 266 -16.99 20.63 6.60
CA ASP A 266 -18.20 21.46 6.71
C ASP A 266 -19.18 20.87 7.74
N PHE A 267 -18.73 20.86 9.00
CA PHE A 267 -19.39 20.25 10.16
C PHE A 267 -19.72 21.25 11.27
N GLY A 268 -19.24 22.50 11.15
CA GLY A 268 -19.45 23.57 12.14
C GLY A 268 -18.28 24.54 12.20
N SER A 269 -18.49 25.71 12.81
CA SER A 269 -17.49 26.80 12.82
C SER A 269 -16.20 26.45 13.56
N LYS A 270 -16.23 25.54 14.54
CA LYS A 270 -15.04 25.07 15.27
C LYS A 270 -14.00 24.42 14.35
N TYR A 271 -14.42 23.83 13.23
CA TYR A 271 -13.52 23.25 12.22
C TYR A 271 -12.80 24.29 11.36
N ASP A 272 -13.29 25.53 11.33
CA ASP A 272 -12.60 26.69 10.75
C ASP A 272 -11.72 27.43 11.75
N MET A 273 -11.62 26.90 12.98
CA MET A 273 -11.03 27.58 14.13
C MET A 273 -11.72 28.92 14.45
N SER A 274 -13.02 29.00 14.18
CA SER A 274 -13.84 30.18 14.45
C SER A 274 -14.75 29.92 15.65
N GLY A 275 -14.56 30.72 16.71
CA GLY A 275 -15.31 30.57 17.98
C GLY A 275 -14.86 29.39 18.84
N GLY A 276 -13.81 28.66 18.45
CA GLY A 276 -13.30 27.49 19.14
C GLY A 276 -12.32 26.69 18.27
N ASN A 277 -11.99 25.48 18.70
CA ASN A 277 -11.24 24.49 17.92
C ASN A 277 -11.94 23.12 18.01
N ALA A 278 -11.54 22.19 17.16
CA ALA A 278 -12.09 20.86 17.04
C ALA A 278 -11.02 19.78 17.29
N TYR A 279 -9.97 20.08 18.06
CA TYR A 279 -8.93 19.08 18.33
C TYR A 279 -9.54 17.79 18.87
N VAL A 280 -9.17 16.66 18.26
CA VAL A 280 -9.70 15.31 18.54
C VAL A 280 -11.19 15.09 18.22
N ASP A 281 -11.91 16.10 17.72
CA ASP A 281 -13.25 15.96 17.13
C ASP A 281 -13.18 15.68 15.63
N GLY A 282 -14.34 15.55 14.95
CA GLY A 282 -14.42 15.42 13.50
C GLY A 282 -14.58 14.00 13.03
N ILE A 283 -13.69 13.54 12.16
CA ILE A 283 -13.81 12.25 11.49
C ILE A 283 -13.19 11.13 12.34
N TRP A 284 -14.06 10.36 12.99
CA TRP A 284 -13.73 9.13 13.73
C TRP A 284 -13.87 7.90 12.81
N ALA A 285 -13.99 6.69 13.36
CA ALA A 285 -14.15 5.49 12.56
C ALA A 285 -15.38 5.61 11.64
N SER A 286 -15.10 5.47 10.35
CA SER A 286 -16.03 5.71 9.25
C SER A 286 -15.99 4.52 8.29
N THR A 287 -16.75 4.56 7.21
CA THR A 287 -16.81 3.49 6.22
C THR A 287 -16.67 4.00 4.79
N LEU A 288 -16.06 3.18 3.94
CA LEU A 288 -15.94 3.38 2.50
C LEU A 288 -16.54 2.16 1.80
N ASN A 289 -17.43 2.36 0.83
CA ASN A 289 -17.89 1.29 -0.04
C ASN A 289 -18.13 1.78 -1.47
N TYR A 290 -18.27 0.87 -2.42
CA TYR A 290 -18.59 1.17 -3.82
C TYR A 290 -19.93 0.51 -4.16
N ARG A 291 -20.80 1.25 -4.84
CA ARG A 291 -22.11 0.76 -5.26
C ARG A 291 -22.08 0.45 -6.76
N PRO A 292 -22.09 -0.84 -7.17
CA PRO A 292 -21.98 -1.21 -8.57
C PRO A 292 -23.12 -0.69 -9.45
N SER A 293 -24.35 -0.61 -8.92
CA SER A 293 -25.55 -0.25 -9.68
C SER A 293 -25.51 1.17 -10.26
N ASN A 294 -24.82 2.10 -9.58
CA ASN A 294 -24.69 3.49 -10.01
C ASN A 294 -23.23 3.93 -10.21
N ARG A 295 -22.28 3.02 -9.99
CA ARG A 295 -20.84 3.23 -10.19
C ARG A 295 -20.27 4.38 -9.35
N GLN A 296 -20.74 4.51 -8.11
CA GLN A 296 -20.28 5.55 -7.19
C GLN A 296 -19.58 4.94 -5.98
N TYR A 297 -18.52 5.61 -5.54
CA TYR A 297 -17.95 5.42 -4.22
C TYR A 297 -18.77 6.20 -3.19
N TYR A 298 -18.90 5.64 -1.99
CA TYR A 298 -19.59 6.21 -0.85
C TYR A 298 -18.67 6.19 0.35
N TRP A 299 -18.52 7.34 0.99
CA TRP A 299 -17.94 7.44 2.31
C TRP A 299 -19.03 7.90 3.28
N ALA A 300 -19.08 7.30 4.47
CA ALA A 300 -20.00 7.71 5.52
C ALA A 300 -19.32 7.71 6.89
N GLY A 301 -19.55 8.75 7.68
CA GLY A 301 -19.00 8.85 9.04
C GLY A 301 -19.93 9.64 9.96
N CYS A 302 -20.08 9.17 11.21
CA CYS A 302 -20.70 9.97 12.25
C CYS A 302 -19.76 11.09 12.68
N ILE A 303 -20.29 12.31 12.76
CA ILE A 303 -19.57 13.50 13.18
C ILE A 303 -20.23 14.06 14.45
N ASP A 304 -19.38 14.46 15.41
CA ASP A 304 -19.78 15.07 16.68
C ASP A 304 -20.81 14.24 17.47
N PHE A 305 -20.79 12.91 17.30
CA PHE A 305 -21.72 11.97 17.95
C PHE A 305 -23.21 12.28 17.70
N ALA A 306 -23.52 13.02 16.64
CA ALA A 306 -24.87 13.56 16.40
C ALA A 306 -25.47 13.11 15.06
N GLN A 307 -24.70 13.22 13.97
CA GLN A 307 -25.21 13.06 12.62
C GLN A 307 -24.21 12.32 11.73
N THR A 308 -24.70 11.56 10.76
CA THR A 308 -23.86 10.90 9.77
C THR A 308 -23.82 11.71 8.49
N HIS A 309 -22.63 12.08 8.05
CA HIS A 309 -22.38 12.70 6.76
C HIS A 309 -22.01 11.64 5.74
N ILE A 310 -22.57 11.75 4.54
CA ILE A 310 -22.28 10.85 3.41
C ILE A 310 -21.73 11.68 2.26
N TYR A 311 -20.62 11.22 1.68
CA TYR A 311 -19.99 11.81 0.50
C TYR A 311 -19.91 10.77 -0.62
N THR A 312 -19.99 11.22 -1.86
CA THR A 312 -19.88 10.36 -3.05
C THR A 312 -18.93 10.91 -4.10
N ALA A 313 -18.35 10.01 -4.89
CA ALA A 313 -17.51 10.34 -6.04
C ALA A 313 -17.53 9.19 -7.07
N SER A 314 -17.37 9.52 -8.35
CA SER A 314 -17.31 8.52 -9.43
C SER A 314 -15.95 7.83 -9.53
N ALA A 315 -14.92 8.43 -8.92
CA ALA A 315 -13.58 7.88 -8.77
C ALA A 315 -12.96 8.40 -7.47
N VAL A 316 -12.10 7.61 -6.83
CA VAL A 316 -11.49 7.98 -5.54
C VAL A 316 -10.55 9.19 -5.62
N ASP A 317 -9.98 9.45 -6.80
CA ASP A 317 -9.07 10.56 -7.11
C ASP A 317 -9.79 11.73 -7.82
N SER A 318 -11.13 11.71 -7.85
CA SER A 318 -11.97 12.79 -8.36
C SER A 318 -12.55 13.66 -7.24
N THR A 319 -13.33 14.67 -7.61
CA THR A 319 -14.00 15.53 -6.65
C THR A 319 -15.10 14.76 -5.91
N TRP A 320 -14.98 14.69 -4.59
CA TRP A 320 -16.03 14.19 -3.71
C TRP A 320 -17.05 15.27 -3.39
N SER A 321 -18.33 14.88 -3.29
CA SER A 321 -19.43 15.81 -3.00
C SER A 321 -20.30 15.28 -1.86
N LYS A 322 -20.82 16.19 -1.02
CA LYS A 322 -21.73 15.86 0.07
C LYS A 322 -23.04 15.34 -0.54
N HIS A 323 -23.36 14.08 -0.26
CA HIS A 323 -24.54 13.38 -0.76
C HIS A 323 -25.75 13.53 0.16
N ALA A 324 -25.52 13.39 1.48
CA ALA A 324 -26.54 13.51 2.50
C ALA A 324 -25.96 13.82 3.88
N THR A 325 -26.82 14.33 4.75
CA THR A 325 -26.63 14.38 6.19
C THR A 325 -27.85 13.73 6.84
N ILE A 326 -27.63 12.65 7.57
CA ILE A 326 -28.68 11.91 8.26
C ILE A 326 -28.64 12.29 9.75
N PRO A 327 -29.76 12.68 10.37
CA PRO A 327 -29.81 13.17 11.76
C PRO A 327 -29.73 12.03 12.80
N ASN A 328 -29.01 10.96 12.48
CA ASN A 328 -28.67 9.85 13.36
C ASN A 328 -27.16 9.65 13.31
N CYS A 329 -26.53 9.42 14.46
CA CYS A 329 -25.14 9.02 14.51
C CYS A 329 -25.00 7.51 14.29
N TYR A 330 -24.53 7.12 13.11
CA TYR A 330 -23.99 5.79 12.88
C TYR A 330 -22.55 5.73 13.38
N TYR A 331 -22.39 5.68 14.70
CA TYR A 331 -21.09 5.61 15.37
C TYR A 331 -20.35 4.35 14.95
N ASP A 332 -19.09 4.48 14.53
CA ASP A 332 -18.25 3.36 14.10
C ASP A 332 -18.88 2.51 12.98
N ALA A 333 -19.37 3.21 11.95
CA ALA A 333 -20.18 2.60 10.88
C ALA A 333 -19.41 1.64 9.97
N GLY A 334 -20.14 0.67 9.42
CA GLY A 334 -19.78 -0.18 8.29
C GLY A 334 -20.92 -0.27 7.27
N LEU A 335 -20.72 0.24 6.06
CA LEU A 335 -21.71 0.29 4.98
C LEU A 335 -21.64 -0.98 4.13
N LEU A 336 -22.80 -1.54 3.79
CA LEU A 336 -22.99 -2.65 2.88
C LEU A 336 -24.03 -2.26 1.82
N PHE A 337 -23.68 -2.39 0.54
CA PHE A 337 -24.66 -2.49 -0.54
C PHE A 337 -24.93 -3.97 -0.79
N ASP A 338 -26.14 -4.42 -0.48
CA ASP A 338 -26.53 -5.82 -0.63
C ASP A 338 -26.71 -6.21 -2.11
N ASP A 339 -26.79 -7.51 -2.42
CA ASP A 339 -26.91 -8.04 -3.79
C ASP A 339 -28.16 -7.52 -4.53
N ASN A 340 -29.20 -7.15 -3.77
CA ASN A 340 -30.41 -6.53 -4.29
C ASN A 340 -30.33 -4.98 -4.33
N ASP A 341 -29.13 -4.43 -4.18
CA ASP A 341 -28.80 -3.01 -4.14
C ASP A 341 -29.36 -2.22 -2.95
N THR A 342 -29.87 -2.92 -1.91
CA THR A 342 -30.34 -2.26 -0.68
C THR A 342 -29.15 -1.82 0.18
N PRO A 343 -29.04 -0.54 0.55
CA PRO A 343 -28.01 -0.05 1.46
C PRO A 343 -28.34 -0.34 2.93
N TYR A 344 -27.36 -0.90 3.64
CA TYR A 344 -27.39 -1.09 5.09
C TYR A 344 -26.15 -0.53 5.77
N ILE A 345 -26.29 -0.02 6.99
CA ILE A 345 -25.17 0.40 7.84
C ILE A 345 -25.25 -0.35 9.16
N ALA A 346 -24.21 -1.11 9.51
CA ALA A 346 -23.99 -1.62 10.86
C ALA A 346 -23.21 -0.58 11.69
N TYR A 347 -23.59 -0.36 12.95
CA TYR A 347 -22.98 0.67 13.79
C TYR A 347 -23.22 0.41 15.29
N GLY A 348 -22.50 1.13 16.14
CA GLY A 348 -22.68 1.14 17.59
C GLY A 348 -21.44 0.70 18.39
N ASN A 349 -21.54 0.86 19.71
CA ASN A 349 -20.52 0.51 20.69
C ASN A 349 -21.19 -0.26 21.83
N GLY A 350 -20.87 -1.54 21.97
CA GLY A 350 -21.47 -2.49 22.93
C GLY A 350 -22.88 -2.95 22.54
N THR A 351 -23.73 -2.01 22.10
CA THR A 351 -25.02 -2.29 21.48
C THR A 351 -24.89 -2.09 19.97
N ILE A 352 -24.95 -3.17 19.20
CA ILE A 352 -24.78 -3.14 17.75
C ILE A 352 -26.14 -3.11 17.08
N SER A 353 -26.32 -2.15 16.19
CA SER A 353 -27.52 -1.96 15.40
C SER A 353 -27.23 -2.04 13.91
N VAL A 354 -28.25 -2.37 13.12
CA VAL A 354 -28.23 -2.27 11.66
C VAL A 354 -29.35 -1.32 11.24
N ALA A 355 -29.01 -0.32 10.42
CA ALA A 355 -29.95 0.55 9.74
C ALA A 355 -30.07 0.14 8.27
N GLN A 356 -31.29 0.14 7.75
CA GLN A 356 -31.56 0.14 6.30
C GLN A 356 -31.77 1.58 5.86
N LEU A 357 -31.07 1.99 4.80
CA LEU A 357 -31.27 3.31 4.20
C LEU A 357 -32.28 3.24 3.06
N SER A 358 -32.78 4.40 2.65
CA SER A 358 -33.58 4.57 1.44
C SER A 358 -32.78 4.14 0.21
N ALA A 359 -33.47 3.84 -0.90
CA ALA A 359 -32.80 3.37 -2.12
C ALA A 359 -31.74 4.37 -2.66
N ASP A 360 -31.91 5.66 -2.43
CA ASP A 360 -30.94 6.71 -2.77
C ASP A 360 -29.85 6.91 -1.69
N GLY A 361 -29.95 6.22 -0.56
CA GLY A 361 -29.01 6.29 0.56
C GLY A 361 -29.08 7.60 1.37
N LYS A 362 -30.14 8.40 1.22
CA LYS A 362 -30.23 9.74 1.85
C LYS A 362 -30.98 9.78 3.18
N SER A 363 -31.74 8.76 3.53
CA SER A 363 -32.48 8.71 4.79
C SER A 363 -32.54 7.31 5.38
N GLN A 364 -32.77 7.20 6.68
CA GLN A 364 -33.05 5.92 7.33
C GLN A 364 -34.49 5.47 7.03
N VAL A 365 -34.67 4.22 6.60
CA VAL A 365 -35.99 3.58 6.46
C VAL A 365 -36.38 2.89 7.77
N ARG A 366 -35.46 2.12 8.34
CA ARG A 366 -35.61 1.44 9.64
C ARG A 366 -34.25 1.19 10.26
N ALA A 367 -34.22 0.99 11.57
CA ALA A 367 -33.07 0.48 12.29
C ALA A 367 -33.51 -0.54 13.34
N GLN A 368 -32.63 -1.47 13.68
CA GLN A 368 -32.87 -2.50 14.68
C GLN A 368 -31.57 -2.79 15.44
N GLN A 369 -31.65 -2.93 16.75
CA GLN A 369 -30.59 -3.56 17.52
C GLN A 369 -30.50 -5.04 17.12
N VAL A 370 -29.31 -5.49 16.71
CA VAL A 370 -29.10 -6.86 16.22
C VAL A 370 -28.24 -7.70 17.16
N TYR A 371 -27.48 -7.06 18.04
CA TYR A 371 -26.60 -7.74 18.99
C TYR A 371 -26.31 -6.86 20.21
N GLN A 372 -26.23 -7.49 21.39
CA GLN A 372 -25.76 -6.88 22.62
C GLN A 372 -24.49 -7.61 23.05
N THR A 373 -23.37 -6.89 23.20
CA THR A 373 -22.13 -7.50 23.66
C THR A 373 -22.28 -8.00 25.10
N PRO A 374 -21.94 -9.27 25.38
CA PRO A 374 -21.87 -9.79 26.74
C PRO A 374 -20.87 -9.02 27.58
N SER A 375 -21.20 -8.78 28.85
CA SER A 375 -20.31 -8.08 29.79
C SER A 375 -18.95 -8.76 29.97
N SER A 376 -18.87 -10.07 29.75
CA SER A 376 -17.61 -10.84 29.78
C SER A 376 -16.63 -10.47 28.67
N ILE A 377 -17.11 -9.93 27.55
CA ILE A 377 -16.27 -9.42 26.45
C ILE A 377 -15.97 -7.93 26.67
N GLY A 378 -16.91 -7.18 27.23
CA GLY A 378 -16.81 -5.73 27.40
C GLY A 378 -17.45 -5.00 26.22
N THR A 379 -16.71 -4.09 25.58
CA THR A 379 -17.18 -3.33 24.42
C THR A 379 -16.81 -4.02 23.12
N LEU A 380 -17.76 -4.06 22.16
CA LEU A 380 -17.46 -4.26 20.75
C LEU A 380 -17.88 -3.03 19.95
N GLU A 381 -17.02 -2.53 19.07
CA GLU A 381 -17.25 -1.37 18.20
C GLU A 381 -16.51 -1.51 16.86
N GLY A 382 -16.35 -0.44 16.08
CA GLY A 382 -15.61 -0.43 14.82
C GLY A 382 -16.23 -1.31 13.73
N ALA A 383 -17.55 -1.24 13.53
CA ALA A 383 -18.28 -2.15 12.66
C ALA A 383 -17.82 -2.08 11.19
N ARG A 384 -17.64 -3.24 10.56
CA ARG A 384 -17.57 -3.40 9.09
C ARG A 384 -18.57 -4.46 8.65
N PHE A 385 -19.37 -4.15 7.64
CA PHE A 385 -20.52 -4.98 7.27
C PHE A 385 -20.31 -5.67 5.93
N TYR A 386 -20.41 -7.00 5.92
CA TYR A 386 -20.18 -7.83 4.74
C TYR A 386 -21.34 -8.78 4.48
N LYS A 387 -21.47 -9.18 3.22
CA LYS A 387 -22.22 -10.37 2.83
C LYS A 387 -21.29 -11.33 2.11
N ARG A 388 -21.40 -12.63 2.44
CA ARG A 388 -20.62 -13.70 1.83
C ARG A 388 -21.42 -14.99 1.85
N ASN A 389 -21.57 -15.63 0.69
CA ASN A 389 -22.26 -16.92 0.53
C ASN A 389 -23.65 -16.94 1.20
N GLY A 390 -24.43 -15.87 1.00
CA GLY A 390 -25.78 -15.72 1.58
C GLY A 390 -25.83 -15.36 3.07
N ALA A 391 -24.70 -15.36 3.77
CA ALA A 391 -24.62 -14.96 5.18
C ALA A 391 -24.12 -13.51 5.33
N TYR A 392 -24.56 -12.87 6.41
CA TYR A 392 -24.21 -11.49 6.77
C TYR A 392 -23.22 -11.50 7.92
N TYR A 393 -22.18 -10.67 7.84
CA TYR A 393 -21.11 -10.62 8.83
C TYR A 393 -20.85 -9.20 9.31
N ILE A 394 -20.78 -9.00 10.63
CA ILE A 394 -20.35 -7.73 11.22
C ILE A 394 -19.01 -7.96 11.92
N TRP A 395 -17.95 -7.33 11.40
CA TRP A 395 -16.60 -7.37 11.96
C TRP A 395 -16.46 -6.28 13.02
N LEU A 396 -16.06 -6.65 14.24
CA LEU A 396 -16.05 -5.75 15.39
C LEU A 396 -14.79 -5.90 16.22
N THR A 397 -14.19 -4.77 16.59
CA THR A 397 -13.06 -4.77 17.51
C THR A 397 -13.53 -4.81 18.95
N ARG A 398 -12.75 -5.47 19.83
CA ARG A 398 -12.73 -5.20 21.26
C ARG A 398 -11.56 -4.26 21.53
N PRO A 399 -11.80 -2.96 21.75
CA PRO A 399 -10.72 -1.99 21.92
C PRO A 399 -9.87 -2.31 23.16
N ALA A 400 -8.55 -2.34 23.09
CA ALA A 400 -7.69 -2.24 21.90
C ALA A 400 -6.89 -3.56 21.70
N ASN A 401 -7.52 -4.71 21.99
CA ASN A 401 -6.80 -5.98 22.07
C ASN A 401 -7.52 -7.20 21.49
N GLY A 402 -8.69 -7.05 20.88
CA GLY A 402 -9.43 -8.19 20.32
C GLY A 402 -10.14 -7.87 19.02
N GLN A 403 -10.44 -8.94 18.29
CA GLN A 403 -11.28 -8.90 17.10
C GLN A 403 -12.31 -10.01 17.16
N TYR A 404 -13.54 -9.66 16.84
CA TYR A 404 -14.71 -10.51 16.87
C TYR A 404 -15.47 -10.39 15.56
N VAL A 405 -16.26 -11.42 15.26
CA VAL A 405 -17.13 -11.47 14.10
C VAL A 405 -18.50 -11.94 14.53
N LEU A 406 -19.52 -11.21 14.09
CA LEU A 406 -20.90 -11.62 14.16
C LEU A 406 -21.30 -12.25 12.82
N LYS A 407 -22.10 -13.32 12.82
CA LYS A 407 -22.62 -13.96 11.61
C LYS A 407 -24.13 -14.20 11.73
N SER A 408 -24.88 -13.90 10.67
CA SER A 408 -26.29 -14.29 10.52
C SER A 408 -26.55 -14.96 9.17
N THR A 409 -27.37 -16.01 9.16
CA THR A 409 -27.89 -16.64 7.94
C THR A 409 -29.36 -16.30 7.68
N ASN A 410 -29.99 -15.48 8.52
CA ASN A 410 -31.41 -15.15 8.45
C ASN A 410 -31.69 -13.74 7.88
N GLY A 411 -30.63 -12.98 7.56
CA GLY A 411 -30.73 -11.65 6.97
C GLY A 411 -29.84 -10.60 7.67
N PRO A 412 -29.85 -9.36 7.18
CA PRO A 412 -29.03 -8.28 7.72
C PRO A 412 -29.46 -7.82 9.12
N PHE A 413 -30.67 -8.22 9.57
CA PHE A 413 -31.19 -7.88 10.91
C PHE A 413 -31.04 -9.03 11.92
N GLY A 414 -30.33 -10.10 11.56
CA GLY A 414 -30.03 -11.19 12.48
C GLY A 414 -31.13 -12.26 12.58
N PRO A 415 -31.13 -13.06 13.66
CA PRO A 415 -30.21 -12.97 14.80
C PRO A 415 -28.75 -13.26 14.41
N TYR A 416 -27.81 -12.74 15.20
CA TYR A 416 -26.37 -12.91 14.98
C TYR A 416 -25.74 -13.81 16.04
N GLU A 417 -24.94 -14.77 15.59
CA GLU A 417 -24.00 -15.53 16.42
C GLU A 417 -22.64 -14.82 16.45
N GLN A 418 -21.86 -15.00 17.51
CA GLN A 418 -20.57 -14.32 17.70
C GLN A 418 -19.42 -15.34 17.82
N ARG A 419 -18.27 -15.04 17.20
CA ARG A 419 -17.00 -15.74 17.45
C ARG A 419 -15.84 -14.77 17.66
N GLN A 420 -14.89 -15.17 18.50
CA GLN A 420 -13.61 -14.48 18.68
C GLN A 420 -12.66 -14.89 17.55
N VAL A 421 -11.96 -13.92 16.96
CA VAL A 421 -10.95 -14.14 15.91
C VAL A 421 -9.55 -14.05 16.50
N LEU A 422 -9.31 -13.03 17.33
CA LEU A 422 -8.06 -12.84 18.07
C LEU A 422 -8.34 -12.14 19.39
N LEU A 423 -7.48 -12.39 20.38
CA LEU A 423 -7.45 -11.68 21.66
C LEU A 423 -6.02 -11.68 22.18
N ASP A 424 -5.51 -10.51 22.58
CA ASP A 424 -4.16 -10.31 23.12
C ASP A 424 -3.04 -10.89 22.22
N LEU A 425 -3.28 -10.92 20.90
CA LEU A 425 -2.36 -11.51 19.94
C LEU A 425 -1.14 -10.59 19.75
N PRO A 426 0.10 -11.07 19.99
CA PRO A 426 1.28 -10.24 19.81
C PRO A 426 1.39 -9.69 18.38
N GLY A 427 1.54 -8.37 18.27
CA GLY A 427 1.65 -7.68 17.00
C GLY A 427 3.02 -7.83 16.31
N PRO A 428 3.12 -7.33 15.06
CA PRO A 428 4.34 -7.38 14.25
C PRO A 428 5.33 -6.23 14.55
N ILE A 429 4.92 -5.21 15.31
CA ILE A 429 5.76 -4.07 15.67
C ILE A 429 6.20 -4.22 17.13
N SER A 430 7.51 -4.31 17.37
CA SER A 430 8.05 -4.38 18.73
C SER A 430 7.69 -3.12 19.54
N GLY A 431 7.14 -3.30 20.73
CA GLY A 431 6.65 -2.22 21.59
C GLY A 431 5.31 -1.60 21.14
N GLY A 432 4.75 -2.04 20.00
CA GLY A 432 3.41 -1.67 19.57
C GLY A 432 2.34 -2.53 20.23
N GLY A 433 1.09 -2.09 20.12
CA GLY A 433 -0.07 -2.79 20.65
C GLY A 433 -0.46 -4.06 19.88
N VAL A 434 -1.70 -4.51 20.11
CA VAL A 434 -2.29 -5.67 19.45
C VAL A 434 -2.96 -5.23 18.14
N PRO A 435 -2.81 -5.97 17.03
CA PRO A 435 -3.59 -5.72 15.82
C PRO A 435 -5.09 -5.89 16.11
N HIS A 436 -5.88 -4.84 15.91
CA HIS A 436 -7.34 -4.84 16.11
C HIS A 436 -8.02 -3.87 15.13
N GLN A 437 -9.35 -3.97 15.00
CA GLN A 437 -10.17 -3.14 14.10
C GLN A 437 -9.69 -3.21 12.65
N GLY A 438 -10.23 -2.40 11.75
CA GLY A 438 -9.95 -2.49 10.33
C GLY A 438 -10.96 -3.38 9.59
N GLY A 439 -10.59 -3.89 8.42
CA GLY A 439 -11.53 -4.58 7.53
C GLY A 439 -10.96 -5.79 6.79
N LEU A 440 -11.86 -6.62 6.29
CA LEU A 440 -11.58 -7.79 5.47
C LEU A 440 -11.70 -7.43 4.00
N VAL A 441 -10.83 -7.99 3.17
CA VAL A 441 -10.93 -7.84 1.71
C VAL A 441 -10.64 -9.16 1.02
N GLN A 442 -11.46 -9.49 0.03
CA GLN A 442 -11.21 -10.60 -0.87
C GLN A 442 -10.42 -10.12 -2.07
N THR A 443 -9.40 -10.88 -2.47
CA THR A 443 -8.66 -10.66 -3.71
C THR A 443 -9.43 -11.16 -4.94
N GLN A 444 -9.01 -10.75 -6.13
CA GLN A 444 -9.55 -11.27 -7.40
C GLN A 444 -9.32 -12.77 -7.59
N ASN A 445 -8.38 -13.37 -6.86
CA ASN A 445 -8.10 -14.81 -6.90
C ASN A 445 -8.84 -15.59 -5.81
N GLY A 446 -9.70 -14.92 -5.03
CA GLY A 446 -10.54 -15.55 -4.00
C GLY A 446 -9.91 -15.61 -2.60
N ASP A 447 -8.61 -15.36 -2.47
CA ASP A 447 -7.91 -15.27 -1.18
C ASP A 447 -8.42 -14.10 -0.33
N TRP A 448 -8.46 -14.26 0.99
CA TRP A 448 -8.91 -13.23 1.92
C TRP A 448 -7.77 -12.68 2.77
N TYR A 449 -7.84 -11.39 3.05
CA TYR A 449 -6.90 -10.69 3.91
C TYR A 449 -7.63 -9.82 4.93
N TYR A 450 -7.00 -9.64 6.08
CA TYR A 450 -7.40 -8.72 7.12
C TYR A 450 -6.41 -7.56 7.19
N MET A 451 -6.87 -6.35 6.85
CA MET A 451 -6.14 -5.11 7.05
C MET A 451 -6.58 -4.50 8.38
N SER A 452 -5.76 -4.69 9.41
CA SER A 452 -5.92 -4.16 10.75
C SER A 452 -5.05 -2.91 10.94
N PHE A 453 -4.98 -2.35 12.15
CA PHE A 453 -3.91 -1.45 12.54
C PHE A 453 -3.35 -1.81 13.93
N VAL A 454 -2.15 -1.29 14.23
CA VAL A 454 -1.43 -1.48 15.50
C VAL A 454 -1.19 -0.14 16.17
N ASP A 455 -1.48 -0.02 17.47
CA ASP A 455 -1.16 1.17 18.28
C ASP A 455 0.35 1.31 18.47
N ALA A 456 1.00 2.11 17.63
CA ALA A 456 2.45 2.25 17.53
C ALA A 456 2.93 3.65 17.97
N TYR A 457 2.39 4.16 19.08
CA TYR A 457 2.72 5.49 19.59
C TYR A 457 4.19 5.63 20.02
N PRO A 458 4.86 6.73 19.65
CA PRO A 458 4.29 8.04 19.29
C PRO A 458 3.92 8.24 17.81
N GLY A 459 4.17 7.23 16.96
CA GLY A 459 3.89 7.32 15.52
C GLY A 459 2.42 7.37 15.15
N GLY A 460 1.52 6.89 16.02
CA GLY A 460 0.10 6.74 15.74
C GLY A 460 -0.28 5.28 15.53
N ARG A 461 -1.24 5.01 14.65
CA ARG A 461 -1.83 3.69 14.42
C ARG A 461 -1.47 3.21 13.01
N MET A 462 -0.81 2.06 12.91
CA MET A 462 -0.12 1.60 11.69
C MET A 462 -0.83 0.41 11.05
N PRO A 463 -1.27 0.49 9.79
CA PRO A 463 -1.90 -0.64 9.11
C PRO A 463 -1.02 -1.89 9.05
N ALA A 464 -1.61 -3.02 9.41
CA ALA A 464 -0.97 -4.33 9.38
C ALA A 464 -1.86 -5.33 8.63
N LEU A 465 -1.26 -6.14 7.77
CA LEU A 465 -1.94 -7.08 6.89
C LEU A 465 -1.64 -8.53 7.28
N ALA A 466 -2.67 -9.38 7.32
CA ALA A 466 -2.52 -10.82 7.51
C ALA A 466 -3.52 -11.62 6.65
N PRO A 467 -3.19 -12.84 6.22
CA PRO A 467 -4.11 -13.71 5.51
C PRO A 467 -5.25 -14.21 6.41
N ILE A 468 -6.41 -14.43 5.80
CA ILE A 468 -7.60 -15.02 6.41
C ILE A 468 -7.97 -16.26 5.60
N THR A 469 -8.25 -17.36 6.31
CA THR A 469 -8.93 -18.52 5.72
C THR A 469 -10.34 -18.62 6.29
N TRP A 470 -11.16 -19.52 5.73
CA TRP A 470 -12.54 -19.72 6.17
C TRP A 470 -12.76 -21.19 6.50
N THR A 471 -13.41 -21.45 7.63
CA THR A 471 -13.88 -22.80 7.99
C THR A 471 -15.00 -23.25 7.06
N GLY A 472 -15.27 -24.56 7.00
CA GLY A 472 -16.36 -25.12 6.19
C GLY A 472 -17.75 -24.60 6.59
N ASP A 473 -17.95 -24.27 7.86
CA ASP A 473 -19.17 -23.62 8.37
C ASP A 473 -19.15 -22.08 8.22
N GLY A 474 -18.17 -21.52 7.48
CA GLY A 474 -18.16 -20.14 7.05
C GLY A 474 -17.75 -19.12 8.11
N TRP A 475 -16.73 -19.41 8.92
CA TRP A 475 -16.14 -18.46 9.85
C TRP A 475 -14.71 -18.09 9.47
N PRO A 476 -14.31 -16.82 9.59
CA PRO A 476 -12.96 -16.38 9.26
C PRO A 476 -11.95 -16.82 10.33
N VAL A 477 -10.77 -17.21 9.89
CA VAL A 477 -9.65 -17.66 10.74
C VAL A 477 -8.39 -16.91 10.34
N LEU A 478 -7.86 -16.12 11.27
CA LEU A 478 -6.60 -15.41 11.12
C LEU A 478 -5.44 -16.40 10.99
N GLN A 479 -4.62 -16.22 9.96
CA GLN A 479 -3.40 -17.01 9.79
C GLN A 479 -2.26 -16.39 10.60
N THR A 480 -1.78 -17.12 11.61
CA THR A 480 -0.67 -16.68 12.48
C THR A 480 0.64 -17.30 12.03
N VAL A 481 1.76 -16.67 12.40
CA VAL A 481 3.10 -17.24 12.24
C VAL A 481 3.68 -17.41 13.64
N ASN A 482 3.89 -18.66 14.07
CA ASN A 482 4.38 -18.98 15.42
C ASN A 482 3.50 -18.37 16.54
N GLY A 483 2.18 -18.47 16.41
CA GLY A 483 1.22 -18.02 17.43
C GLY A 483 1.09 -16.50 17.58
N ARG A 484 1.56 -15.73 16.60
CA ARG A 484 1.49 -14.26 16.59
C ARG A 484 1.13 -13.71 15.21
N TRP A 485 0.83 -12.41 15.15
CA TRP A 485 0.76 -11.72 13.88
C TRP A 485 2.14 -11.73 13.22
N GLY A 486 2.21 -12.21 11.97
CA GLY A 486 3.48 -12.37 11.26
C GLY A 486 4.17 -11.04 11.00
N ASN A 487 5.45 -10.96 11.36
CA ASN A 487 6.34 -9.87 10.91
C ASN A 487 6.45 -9.86 9.38
N THR A 488 6.36 -11.04 8.77
CA THR A 488 6.30 -11.23 7.32
C THR A 488 5.26 -12.28 6.98
N TYR A 489 4.66 -12.15 5.80
CA TYR A 489 3.81 -13.15 5.17
C TYR A 489 4.20 -13.27 3.70
N PRO A 490 3.84 -14.36 3.01
CA PRO A 490 3.89 -14.41 1.56
C PRO A 490 3.14 -13.21 0.96
N LYS A 491 3.69 -12.62 -0.11
CA LYS A 491 2.96 -11.62 -0.88
C LYS A 491 1.63 -12.19 -1.37
N PRO A 492 0.56 -11.38 -1.42
CA PRO A 492 -0.70 -11.82 -2.00
C PRO A 492 -0.51 -12.37 -3.41
N ASN A 493 -1.15 -13.52 -3.67
CA ASN A 493 -1.11 -14.16 -4.97
C ASN A 493 -1.94 -13.33 -5.96
N LEU A 494 -1.32 -12.31 -6.55
CA LEU A 494 -1.97 -11.35 -7.44
C LEU A 494 -1.12 -11.14 -8.70
N PRO A 495 -1.74 -10.75 -9.82
CA PRO A 495 -1.01 -10.28 -10.99
C PRO A 495 -0.07 -9.13 -10.64
N ALA A 496 0.97 -8.95 -11.46
CA ALA A 496 1.84 -7.79 -11.32
C ALA A 496 1.02 -6.48 -11.39
N PRO A 497 1.30 -5.50 -10.50
CA PRO A 497 0.66 -4.20 -10.56
C PRO A 497 0.75 -3.58 -11.96
N PRO A 498 -0.31 -2.92 -12.46
CA PRO A 498 -0.31 -2.29 -13.79
C PRO A 498 0.68 -1.12 -13.89
N ARG A 499 1.11 -0.57 -12.75
CA ARG A 499 2.16 0.43 -12.61
C ARG A 499 2.71 0.44 -11.19
N ALA A 500 3.86 1.08 -11.03
CA ALA A 500 4.33 1.47 -9.70
C ALA A 500 3.36 2.51 -9.09
N VAL A 501 3.13 2.38 -7.79
CA VAL A 501 2.42 3.39 -6.99
C VAL A 501 3.36 4.54 -6.63
N LYS A 502 2.84 5.75 -6.46
CA LYS A 502 3.61 6.90 -5.99
C LYS A 502 4.06 6.63 -4.54
N PRO A 503 5.35 6.76 -4.22
CA PRO A 503 5.83 6.56 -2.86
C PRO A 503 5.18 7.54 -1.86
N LEU A 504 5.01 7.08 -0.61
CA LEU A 504 4.51 7.91 0.51
C LEU A 504 5.58 8.88 1.06
N THR A 505 6.80 8.79 0.54
CA THR A 505 7.96 9.63 0.86
C THR A 505 8.52 10.26 -0.41
N GLY A 506 9.44 11.21 -0.25
CA GLY A 506 10.11 11.88 -1.35
C GLY A 506 9.93 13.40 -1.29
N THR A 507 10.07 14.02 -2.45
CA THR A 507 10.10 15.47 -2.61
C THR A 507 8.77 15.98 -3.13
N ASP A 508 8.30 17.08 -2.55
CA ASP A 508 7.26 17.93 -3.12
C ASP A 508 7.78 19.36 -3.30
N THR A 509 7.74 19.86 -4.54
CA THR A 509 8.06 21.26 -4.88
C THR A 509 6.81 22.13 -4.97
N PHE A 510 5.66 21.60 -4.57
CA PHE A 510 4.34 22.26 -4.64
C PHE A 510 4.03 22.74 -6.05
N ALA A 511 4.25 21.85 -7.04
CA ALA A 511 3.99 22.13 -8.44
C ALA A 511 2.48 22.15 -8.74
N GLY A 512 2.09 22.90 -9.78
CA GLY A 512 0.68 23.04 -10.16
C GLY A 512 -0.10 23.98 -9.22
N THR A 513 -1.42 23.95 -9.29
CA THR A 513 -2.32 24.90 -8.58
C THR A 513 -3.09 24.27 -7.42
N THR A 514 -2.81 23.00 -7.09
CA THR A 514 -3.48 22.26 -6.02
C THR A 514 -2.46 21.46 -5.21
N LEU A 515 -2.68 21.31 -3.91
CA LEU A 515 -1.86 20.43 -3.07
C LEU A 515 -2.08 18.96 -3.46
N GLY A 516 -1.02 18.16 -3.36
CA GLY A 516 -1.14 16.71 -3.48
C GLY A 516 -1.92 16.09 -2.31
N PRO A 517 -2.51 14.89 -2.48
CA PRO A 517 -3.38 14.26 -1.49
C PRO A 517 -2.66 13.75 -0.23
N GLN A 518 -1.33 13.84 -0.17
CA GLN A 518 -0.55 13.54 1.03
C GLN A 518 -0.61 14.65 2.11
N TRP A 519 -1.17 15.81 1.74
CA TRP A 519 -1.19 17.00 2.58
C TRP A 519 -2.54 17.22 3.25
N GLU A 520 -2.50 17.51 4.55
CA GLU A 520 -3.69 17.86 5.33
C GLU A 520 -3.39 19.05 6.24
N TRP A 521 -4.26 20.05 6.25
CA TRP A 521 -4.25 21.18 7.16
C TRP A 521 -4.70 20.75 8.56
N ASN A 522 -4.07 21.30 9.59
CA ASN A 522 -4.61 21.28 10.95
C ASN A 522 -5.84 22.22 10.97
N HIS A 523 -7.04 21.64 11.01
CA HIS A 523 -8.33 22.33 10.76
C HIS A 523 -8.48 22.82 9.30
N ASN A 524 -9.66 23.33 8.95
CA ASN A 524 -9.88 23.91 7.63
C ASN A 524 -8.99 25.15 7.41
N PRO A 525 -8.35 25.27 6.23
CA PRO A 525 -7.58 26.45 5.89
C PRO A 525 -8.47 27.67 5.60
N ASP A 526 -7.89 28.85 5.74
CA ASP A 526 -8.30 30.06 5.02
C ASP A 526 -7.68 30.02 3.61
N ASN A 527 -8.51 29.66 2.62
CA ASN A 527 -8.10 29.55 1.23
C ASN A 527 -7.70 30.89 0.58
N SER A 528 -7.98 32.03 1.21
CA SER A 528 -7.49 33.33 0.74
C SER A 528 -6.03 33.63 1.13
N LYS A 529 -5.43 32.77 1.97
CA LYS A 529 -4.12 32.99 2.61
C LYS A 529 -3.06 31.96 2.23
N TRP A 530 -3.33 31.12 1.23
CA TRP A 530 -2.32 30.22 0.69
C TRP A 530 -2.51 30.00 -0.81
N SER A 531 -1.44 29.61 -1.49
CA SER A 531 -1.47 29.13 -2.87
C SER A 531 -0.29 28.23 -3.13
N VAL A 532 -0.40 27.35 -4.14
CA VAL A 532 0.74 26.60 -4.67
C VAL A 532 0.94 26.93 -6.15
N ASN A 533 2.20 27.08 -6.55
CA ASN A 533 2.64 27.17 -7.94
C ASN A 533 4.17 27.13 -8.00
N ASN A 534 4.75 25.93 -7.94
CA ASN A 534 6.21 25.71 -7.77
C ASN A 534 6.74 26.33 -6.47
N GLY A 535 5.96 26.14 -5.41
CA GLY A 535 6.22 26.65 -4.08
C GLY A 535 4.89 26.88 -3.36
N LEU A 536 4.87 26.61 -2.06
CA LEU A 536 3.75 26.90 -1.18
C LEU A 536 3.91 28.30 -0.61
N ASN A 537 3.09 29.25 -1.07
CA ASN A 537 2.98 30.56 -0.46
C ASN A 537 2.03 30.50 0.74
N LEU A 538 2.49 30.95 1.91
CA LEU A 538 1.67 31.06 3.11
C LEU A 538 1.67 32.52 3.58
N GLN A 539 0.52 33.16 3.51
CA GLN A 539 0.29 34.45 4.17
C GLN A 539 -0.16 34.20 5.61
N THR A 540 0.18 35.12 6.50
CA THR A 540 -0.33 35.07 7.87
C THR A 540 -1.85 35.08 7.86
N ALA A 541 -2.48 34.01 8.38
CA ALA A 541 -3.93 33.86 8.41
C ALA A 541 -4.53 34.12 9.81
N THR A 542 -3.70 34.28 10.83
CA THR A 542 -4.12 34.47 12.22
C THR A 542 -3.15 35.35 12.97
N VAL A 543 -3.67 36.25 13.81
CA VAL A 543 -2.89 36.98 14.81
C VAL A 543 -2.97 36.22 16.13
N THR A 544 -1.89 35.56 16.54
CA THR A 544 -1.80 34.71 17.72
C THR A 544 -0.34 34.50 18.15
N GLY A 545 -0.08 34.27 19.45
CA GLY A 545 1.20 33.76 19.94
C GLY A 545 1.25 32.22 20.11
N ASP A 546 0.14 31.56 19.75
CA ASP A 546 -0.10 30.15 20.00
C ASP A 546 -0.19 29.39 18.66
N LEU A 547 0.76 28.48 18.42
CA LEU A 547 0.79 27.64 17.22
C LEU A 547 -0.48 26.79 17.08
N TYR A 548 -1.06 26.33 18.19
CA TYR A 548 -2.28 25.53 18.15
C TYR A 548 -3.52 26.34 17.73
N LYS A 549 -3.41 27.66 17.71
CA LYS A 549 -4.45 28.57 17.22
C LYS A 549 -4.15 29.11 15.81
N ALA A 550 -3.01 28.77 15.22
CA ALA A 550 -2.60 29.26 13.91
C ALA A 550 -3.28 28.47 12.78
N ARG A 551 -4.21 29.13 12.07
CA ARG A 551 -4.78 28.61 10.82
C ARG A 551 -3.69 28.48 9.76
N ASN A 552 -3.95 27.66 8.75
CA ASN A 552 -3.03 27.37 7.64
C ASN A 552 -1.71 26.73 8.11
N THR A 553 -1.79 25.90 9.13
CA THR A 553 -0.71 24.97 9.48
C THR A 553 -0.86 23.71 8.63
N LEU A 554 -0.01 23.54 7.61
CA LEU A 554 -0.04 22.42 6.68
C LEU A 554 0.75 21.24 7.26
N THR A 555 0.21 20.03 7.23
CA THR A 555 0.82 18.86 7.88
C THR A 555 1.06 17.69 6.93
N HIS A 556 2.06 16.89 7.26
CA HIS A 556 2.41 15.63 6.62
C HIS A 556 2.64 14.56 7.69
N ARG A 557 2.17 13.33 7.47
CA ARG A 557 2.42 12.19 8.35
C ARG A 557 3.92 11.90 8.43
N ILE A 558 4.39 11.43 9.59
CA ILE A 558 5.77 10.98 9.77
C ILE A 558 5.88 9.54 9.28
N GLN A 559 6.86 9.27 8.42
CA GLN A 559 7.21 7.91 8.00
C GLN A 559 8.03 7.22 9.10
N GLY A 560 7.59 6.04 9.52
CA GLY A 560 8.34 5.24 10.49
C GLY A 560 9.33 4.26 9.84
N PRO A 561 10.21 3.63 10.63
CA PRO A 561 10.40 3.84 12.08
C PRO A 561 11.03 5.20 12.42
N THR A 562 11.79 5.77 11.50
CA THR A 562 12.42 7.08 11.62
C THR A 562 12.36 7.79 10.26
N SER A 563 12.16 9.10 10.26
CA SER A 563 12.24 9.90 9.04
C SER A 563 12.63 11.35 9.32
N THR A 564 13.00 12.04 8.25
CA THR A 564 13.47 13.41 8.27
C THR A 564 12.62 14.23 7.30
N ALA A 565 12.02 15.31 7.81
CA ALA A 565 11.47 16.38 6.98
C ALA A 565 12.50 17.50 6.82
N THR A 566 12.69 17.98 5.60
CA THR A 566 13.48 19.19 5.29
C THR A 566 12.64 20.13 4.44
N ILE A 567 12.59 21.41 4.80
CA ILE A 567 11.99 22.45 3.95
C ILE A 567 13.04 23.45 3.49
N GLU A 568 12.90 23.95 2.26
CA GLU A 568 13.53 25.19 1.81
C GLU A 568 12.54 26.34 2.01
N LEU A 569 12.87 27.28 2.89
CA LEU A 569 12.02 28.39 3.30
C LEU A 569 12.60 29.72 2.80
N ASP A 570 11.82 30.45 2.01
CA ASP A 570 12.03 31.86 1.71
C ASP A 570 11.19 32.72 2.66
N TYR A 571 11.89 33.50 3.48
CA TYR A 571 11.32 34.33 4.54
C TYR A 571 11.49 35.84 4.25
N SER A 572 11.87 36.21 3.03
CA SER A 572 12.20 37.59 2.66
C SER A 572 11.04 38.58 2.76
N THR A 573 9.79 38.10 2.78
CA THR A 573 8.57 38.93 2.80
C THR A 573 7.85 38.91 4.16
N MET A 574 8.50 38.38 5.20
CA MET A 574 8.00 38.46 6.57
C MET A 574 7.91 39.90 7.06
N ARG A 575 6.91 40.17 7.90
CA ARG A 575 6.71 41.43 8.63
C ARG A 575 6.99 41.24 10.11
N ASP A 576 7.13 42.35 10.82
CA ASP A 576 7.34 42.32 12.27
C ASP A 576 6.13 41.67 12.95
N GLY A 577 6.42 40.75 13.87
CA GLY A 577 5.44 39.87 14.52
C GLY A 577 5.30 38.49 13.86
N ASP A 578 5.82 38.27 12.65
CA ASP A 578 5.65 36.99 11.98
C ASP A 578 6.44 35.85 12.64
N ARG A 579 5.87 34.65 12.58
CA ARG A 579 6.40 33.37 13.06
C ARG A 579 6.13 32.31 12.01
N THR A 580 7.19 31.69 11.51
CA THR A 580 7.12 30.64 10.48
C THR A 580 8.12 29.53 10.77
N GLY A 581 7.89 28.32 10.29
CA GLY A 581 8.90 27.26 10.39
C GLY A 581 8.38 25.86 10.15
N LEU A 582 9.17 24.90 10.62
CA LEU A 582 8.89 23.47 10.60
C LEU A 582 8.69 22.98 12.04
N ALA A 583 7.49 22.48 12.31
CA ALA A 583 7.08 21.91 13.59
C ALA A 583 7.02 20.38 13.54
N VAL A 584 7.20 19.77 14.71
CA VAL A 584 6.76 18.41 15.01
C VAL A 584 5.52 18.57 15.88
N LEU A 585 4.35 18.40 15.26
CA LEU A 585 3.05 18.80 15.77
C LEU A 585 2.29 17.62 16.38
N ARG A 586 1.84 17.83 17.63
CA ARG A 586 0.86 17.04 18.40
C ARG A 586 0.44 17.83 19.65
N ASN A 587 -0.31 17.25 20.58
CA ASN A 587 -0.61 17.84 21.90
C ASN A 587 0.62 18.22 22.74
N SER A 588 1.82 17.72 22.42
CA SER A 588 3.11 18.22 22.91
C SER A 588 4.01 18.48 21.71
N SER A 589 4.40 19.72 21.46
CA SER A 589 5.06 20.15 20.21
C SER A 589 6.33 20.95 20.43
N ALA A 590 7.13 21.01 19.37
CA ALA A 590 8.27 21.89 19.21
C ALA A 590 8.44 22.28 17.74
N TRP A 591 9.13 23.38 17.48
CA TRP A 591 9.38 23.85 16.13
C TRP A 591 10.71 24.60 16.01
N ILE A 592 11.31 24.52 14.83
CA ILE A 592 12.44 25.36 14.40
C ILE A 592 11.95 26.30 13.30
N GLY A 593 12.35 27.57 13.34
CA GLY A 593 11.74 28.56 12.48
C GLY A 593 12.34 29.95 12.55
N ILE A 594 11.74 30.87 11.81
CA ILE A 594 12.13 32.28 11.76
C ILE A 594 11.15 33.12 12.57
N ARG A 595 11.69 34.04 13.38
CA ARG A 595 10.96 35.14 13.99
C ARG A 595 11.43 36.45 13.40
N ARG A 596 10.49 37.34 13.14
CA ARG A 596 10.78 38.74 12.83
C ARG A 596 10.12 39.64 13.87
N ASP A 597 10.91 40.48 14.52
CA ASP A 597 10.45 41.41 15.56
C ASP A 597 11.26 42.70 15.47
N ASN A 598 10.58 43.86 15.43
CA ASN A 598 11.21 45.19 15.48
C ASN A 598 12.38 45.34 14.49
N GLY A 599 12.19 44.90 13.24
CA GLY A 599 13.20 44.89 12.18
C GLY A 599 14.27 43.79 12.29
N SER A 600 14.37 43.08 13.41
CA SER A 600 15.33 41.98 13.61
C SER A 600 14.76 40.64 13.15
N THR A 601 15.56 39.85 12.43
CA THR A 601 15.18 38.51 11.97
C THR A 601 16.11 37.47 12.59
N ARG A 602 15.51 36.47 13.25
CA ARG A 602 16.24 35.44 14.00
C ARG A 602 15.75 34.05 13.63
N LEU A 603 16.68 33.11 13.50
CA LEU A 603 16.39 31.69 13.60
C LEU A 603 16.17 31.35 15.07
N VAL A 604 15.11 30.61 15.38
CA VAL A 604 14.79 30.17 16.74
C VAL A 604 14.38 28.70 16.76
N MET A 605 14.52 28.09 17.93
CA MET A 605 13.89 26.82 18.27
C MET A 605 12.99 27.05 19.48
N GLN A 606 11.72 26.68 19.35
CA GLN A 606 10.71 26.73 20.41
C GLN A 606 10.37 25.31 20.85
N ASN A 607 10.39 25.04 22.14
CA ASN A 607 10.06 23.73 22.70
C ASN A 607 9.05 23.87 23.86
N GLY A 608 8.41 22.77 24.25
CA GLY A 608 7.49 22.73 25.39
C GLY A 608 6.13 23.36 25.12
N LEU A 609 5.65 23.34 23.87
CA LEU A 609 4.25 23.65 23.57
C LEU A 609 3.40 22.47 24.05
N THR A 610 2.34 22.73 24.81
CA THR A 610 1.52 21.65 25.40
C THR A 610 0.03 21.98 25.43
N MET A 611 -0.78 20.93 25.38
CA MET A 611 -2.22 20.94 25.65
C MET A 611 -2.57 20.10 26.88
N ASP A 612 -3.67 20.42 27.55
CA ASP A 612 -4.28 19.57 28.58
C ASP A 612 -5.14 18.44 27.98
N GLY A 613 -5.78 17.64 28.84
CA GLY A 613 -6.66 16.54 28.43
C GLY A 613 -8.01 16.98 27.84
N SER A 614 -8.33 18.28 27.88
CA SER A 614 -9.46 18.89 27.16
C SER A 614 -8.99 19.62 25.90
N TRP A 615 -7.74 19.40 25.48
CA TRP A 615 -7.11 19.97 24.29
C TRP A 615 -7.01 21.50 24.28
N ASN A 616 -7.04 22.12 25.47
CA ASN A 616 -6.72 23.53 25.61
C ASN A 616 -5.21 23.72 25.69
N THR A 617 -4.69 24.76 25.02
CA THR A 617 -3.29 25.15 25.15
C THR A 617 -2.98 25.51 26.61
N THR A 618 -2.00 24.81 27.20
CA THR A 618 -1.46 25.11 28.53
C THR A 618 -0.11 25.81 28.46
N SER A 619 0.61 25.67 27.35
CA SER A 619 1.88 26.34 27.10
C SER A 619 2.06 26.62 25.62
N THR A 620 2.45 27.85 25.28
CA THR A 620 2.93 28.24 23.95
C THR A 620 4.44 28.00 23.76
N GLY A 621 5.05 27.27 24.70
CA GLY A 621 6.47 26.92 24.72
C GLY A 621 7.40 28.05 25.15
N SER A 622 8.69 27.73 25.18
CA SER A 622 9.79 28.67 25.41
C SER A 622 10.81 28.64 24.28
N GLU A 623 11.46 29.79 24.05
CA GLU A 623 12.59 29.88 23.11
C GLU A 623 13.81 29.26 23.80
N VAL A 624 14.30 28.14 23.27
CA VAL A 624 15.42 27.38 23.87
C VAL A 624 16.74 27.58 23.13
N ALA A 625 16.68 28.15 21.93
CA ALA A 625 17.84 28.59 21.17
C ALA A 625 17.43 29.70 20.20
N SER A 626 18.33 30.67 19.97
CA SER A 626 18.18 31.67 18.93
C SER A 626 19.52 32.18 18.41
N THR A 627 19.51 32.61 17.15
CA THR A 627 20.64 33.30 16.51
C THR A 627 20.13 34.24 15.42
N SER A 628 20.87 35.31 15.14
CA SER A 628 20.57 36.20 14.02
C SER A 628 20.73 35.47 12.70
N VAL A 629 19.86 35.79 11.72
CA VAL A 629 19.92 35.19 10.38
C VAL A 629 19.69 36.26 9.31
N SER A 630 20.30 36.07 8.15
CA SER A 630 20.21 36.98 7.00
C SER A 630 20.19 36.18 5.68
N GLY A 631 19.93 36.84 4.55
CA GLY A 631 19.91 36.22 3.23
C GLY A 631 18.53 35.81 2.70
N GLY A 632 17.49 35.86 3.54
CA GLY A 632 16.09 35.66 3.15
C GLY A 632 15.71 34.22 2.83
N ARG A 633 16.65 33.26 2.94
CA ARG A 633 16.45 31.84 2.65
C ARG A 633 17.16 30.95 3.65
N ILE A 634 16.54 29.83 3.99
CA ILE A 634 17.08 28.86 4.95
C ILE A 634 16.48 27.47 4.71
N TRP A 635 17.24 26.43 5.01
CA TRP A 635 16.73 25.07 5.10
C TRP A 635 16.49 24.70 6.56
N LEU A 636 15.28 24.24 6.87
CA LEU A 636 14.89 23.79 8.21
C LEU A 636 14.62 22.30 8.17
N ARG A 637 15.12 21.57 9.17
CA ARG A 637 15.04 20.11 9.21
C ARG A 637 14.62 19.61 10.58
N ALA A 638 13.71 18.64 10.58
CA ALA A 638 13.30 17.87 11.75
C ALA A 638 13.46 16.37 11.46
N ASN A 639 14.20 15.67 12.31
CA ASN A 639 14.31 14.21 12.30
C ASN A 639 13.53 13.65 13.49
N ALA A 640 12.68 12.66 13.27
CA ALA A 640 11.86 12.05 14.31
C ALA A 640 12.06 10.52 14.35
N ASP A 641 12.25 9.99 15.57
CA ASP A 641 12.13 8.56 15.86
C ASP A 641 10.73 8.27 16.38
N ILE A 642 9.94 7.53 15.62
CA ILE A 642 8.56 7.17 15.98
C ILE A 642 8.39 5.67 16.24
N ARG A 643 9.49 4.94 16.51
CA ARG A 643 9.39 3.57 17.03
C ARG A 643 8.54 3.57 18.31
N PRO A 644 7.71 2.56 18.54
CA PRO A 644 6.88 2.56 19.73
C PRO A 644 7.67 2.65 21.04
N GLY A 645 7.08 3.32 22.03
CA GLY A 645 7.63 3.42 23.39
C GLY A 645 7.98 4.84 23.84
N SER A 646 8.40 4.95 25.10
CA SER A 646 8.78 6.21 25.74
C SER A 646 10.21 6.64 25.37
N GLY A 647 10.54 7.91 25.62
CA GLY A 647 11.90 8.45 25.43
C GLY A 647 12.29 8.67 23.97
N ARG A 648 11.37 8.47 23.02
CA ARG A 648 11.53 8.78 21.61
C ARG A 648 11.65 10.28 21.40
N GLN A 649 12.42 10.70 20.41
CA GLN A 649 12.77 12.12 20.26
C GLN A 649 12.63 12.60 18.82
N ALA A 650 12.30 13.88 18.70
CA ALA A 650 12.56 14.67 17.50
C ALA A 650 13.70 15.67 17.74
N ARG A 651 14.56 15.82 16.73
CA ARG A 651 15.73 16.70 16.74
C ARG A 651 15.68 17.66 15.57
N PHE A 652 16.16 18.87 15.80
CA PHE A 652 16.04 19.97 14.85
C PHE A 652 17.42 20.44 14.39
N SER A 653 17.51 20.82 13.12
CA SER A 653 18.72 21.35 12.51
C SER A 653 18.37 22.33 11.39
N TYR A 654 19.32 23.16 11.01
CA TYR A 654 19.15 24.11 9.92
C TYR A 654 20.39 24.15 9.03
N SER A 655 20.25 24.70 7.84
CA SER A 655 21.33 24.94 6.89
C SER A 655 21.09 26.25 6.13
N THR A 656 22.16 26.95 5.78
CA THR A 656 22.14 28.17 4.94
C THR A 656 22.56 27.90 3.49
N ASP A 657 23.07 26.70 3.19
CA ASP A 657 23.54 26.28 1.86
C ASP A 657 22.77 25.07 1.30
N GLY A 658 21.86 24.48 2.09
CA GLY A 658 21.08 23.30 1.73
C GLY A 658 21.85 21.98 1.82
N VAL A 659 23.13 22.01 2.20
CA VAL A 659 24.03 20.85 2.22
C VAL A 659 24.50 20.56 3.64
N ASN A 660 25.04 21.55 4.33
CA ASN A 660 25.63 21.42 5.65
C ASN A 660 24.61 21.78 6.72
N PHE A 661 24.15 20.78 7.49
CA PHE A 661 23.15 20.97 8.54
C PHE A 661 23.79 21.06 9.93
N THR A 662 23.40 22.08 10.68
CA THR A 662 23.82 22.32 12.06
C THR A 662 22.67 22.02 13.02
N SER A 663 22.90 21.14 14.00
CA SER A 663 21.94 20.88 15.08
C SER A 663 21.62 22.17 15.86
N PHE A 664 20.35 22.36 16.24
CA PHE A 664 19.91 23.62 16.85
C PHE A 664 18.84 23.41 17.91
N GLY A 665 19.07 23.95 19.11
CA GLY A 665 18.21 23.74 20.28
C GLY A 665 18.36 22.34 20.92
N ASN A 666 17.44 22.01 21.81
CA ASN A 666 17.35 20.69 22.44
C ASN A 666 16.35 19.78 21.69
N ALA A 667 16.28 18.50 22.07
CA ALA A 667 15.32 17.56 21.49
C ALA A 667 13.92 17.76 22.08
N LEU A 668 12.88 17.50 21.28
CA LEU A 668 11.53 17.25 21.77
C LEU A 668 11.41 15.77 22.14
N THR A 669 11.08 15.47 23.40
CA THR A 669 10.66 14.11 23.78
C THR A 669 9.21 13.91 23.36
N LEU A 670 8.97 12.92 22.50
CA LEU A 670 7.66 12.64 21.93
C LEU A 670 6.78 11.93 22.97
N ALA A 671 5.57 12.45 23.17
CA ALA A 671 4.58 11.80 24.02
C ALA A 671 4.05 10.52 23.34
N ASN A 672 4.02 9.41 24.07
CA ASN A 672 3.53 8.11 23.58
C ASN A 672 2.11 7.77 24.08
N ASN A 673 1.42 8.74 24.67
CA ASN A 673 0.07 8.58 25.17
C ASN A 673 -0.95 8.52 24.01
N TRP A 674 -2.03 7.77 24.12
CA TRP A 674 -2.95 7.52 23.00
C TRP A 674 -4.10 8.52 22.89
N GLN A 675 -4.37 9.32 23.92
CA GLN A 675 -5.60 10.11 24.07
C GLN A 675 -5.80 11.16 22.97
N PHE A 676 -4.72 11.65 22.35
CA PHE A 676 -4.83 12.56 21.19
C PHE A 676 -5.19 11.83 19.88
N PHE A 677 -5.20 10.49 19.92
CA PHE A 677 -5.41 9.50 18.84
C PHE A 677 -4.41 9.58 17.69
N MET A 678 -4.24 10.77 17.12
CA MET A 678 -3.32 11.00 16.02
C MET A 678 -1.88 10.94 16.53
N GLY A 679 -1.02 10.34 15.73
CA GLY A 679 0.42 10.37 15.87
C GLY A 679 0.99 11.75 15.59
N TYR A 680 2.30 11.87 15.81
CA TYR A 680 3.03 13.08 15.46
C TYR A 680 3.05 13.33 13.95
N ARG A 681 3.02 14.61 13.56
CA ARG A 681 3.14 15.07 12.18
C ARG A 681 4.26 16.09 12.01
N PHE A 682 4.87 16.13 10.84
CA PHE A 682 5.63 17.30 10.42
C PHE A 682 4.64 18.37 9.98
N ALA A 683 4.87 19.63 10.35
CA ALA A 683 3.96 20.71 10.02
C ALA A 683 4.70 22.00 9.62
N VAL A 684 4.21 22.66 8.58
CA VAL A 684 4.71 23.94 8.09
C VAL A 684 3.67 25.01 8.36
N PHE A 685 4.07 26.15 8.91
CA PHE A 685 3.14 27.18 9.38
C PHE A 685 3.64 28.60 9.10
N ASN A 686 2.70 29.55 9.10
CA ASN A 686 2.99 30.98 9.15
C ASN A 686 1.85 31.72 9.88
N HIS A 687 2.17 32.45 10.96
CA HIS A 687 1.23 33.30 11.68
C HIS A 687 1.88 34.60 12.16
N ALA A 688 1.08 35.59 12.52
CA ALA A 688 1.56 36.85 13.07
C ALA A 688 1.26 36.94 14.57
N THR A 689 2.07 37.66 15.33
CA THR A 689 1.76 38.03 16.73
C THR A 689 1.24 39.45 16.86
N GLN A 690 1.43 40.29 15.83
CA GLN A 690 1.07 41.72 15.84
C GLN A 690 -0.06 42.03 14.86
N ALA A 691 0.18 41.88 13.56
CA ALA A 691 -0.79 42.19 12.52
C ALA A 691 -0.59 41.29 11.30
N LEU A 692 -1.67 41.07 10.54
CA LEU A 692 -1.61 40.29 9.30
C LEU A 692 -0.88 41.05 8.17
N GLY A 693 -0.41 40.29 7.19
CA GLY A 693 0.01 40.79 5.88
C GLY A 693 1.43 40.41 5.49
N GLY A 694 2.17 39.73 6.37
CA GLY A 694 3.43 39.08 6.00
C GLY A 694 3.20 37.72 5.33
N ALA A 695 4.22 37.23 4.64
CA ALA A 695 4.17 35.98 3.90
C ALA A 695 5.51 35.27 3.85
N VAL A 696 5.46 33.98 3.51
CA VAL A 696 6.63 33.14 3.26
C VAL A 696 6.37 32.23 2.07
N THR A 697 7.43 31.71 1.47
CA THR A 697 7.32 30.67 0.44
C THR A 697 8.15 29.46 0.81
N VAL A 698 7.49 28.31 0.92
CA VAL A 698 8.14 27.02 1.09
C VAL A 698 8.33 26.43 -0.29
N ARG A 699 9.57 26.43 -0.79
CA ARG A 699 9.85 26.03 -2.18
C ARG A 699 9.86 24.54 -2.38
N ARG A 700 10.18 23.82 -1.32
CA ARG A 700 10.40 22.38 -1.34
C ARG A 700 10.17 21.79 0.03
N PHE A 701 9.59 20.61 0.06
CA PHE A 701 9.53 19.73 1.22
C PHE A 701 10.07 18.36 0.83
N ASP A 702 11.03 17.84 1.59
CA ASP A 702 11.59 16.51 1.43
C ASP A 702 11.26 15.66 2.65
N LEU A 703 10.60 14.52 2.45
CA LEU A 703 10.47 13.46 3.44
C LEU A 703 11.36 12.29 3.07
N THR A 704 12.39 12.03 3.88
CA THR A 704 13.37 10.96 3.63
C THR A 704 13.44 9.99 4.81
N THR A 705 13.75 8.73 4.51
CA THR A 705 14.13 7.72 5.49
C THR A 705 15.66 7.51 5.45
N PRO A 706 16.30 7.06 6.55
CA PRO A 706 17.73 6.76 6.57
C PRO A 706 18.19 5.72 5.55
#